data_AF-A0A3B5KXQ7-F1
#
_entry.id   AF-A0A3B5KXQ7-F1
#
_cell.length_a   1.000
_cell.length_b   1.000
_cell.length_c   1.000
_cell.angle_alpha   90.00
_cell.angle_beta   90.00
_cell.angle_gamma   90.00
#
_symmetry.space_group_name_H-M   'P 1'
#
loop_
_entity.id
_entity.type
_entity.pdbx_description
1 polymer ?
#
loop_
_entity_poly.entity_id
_entity_poly.type
_entity_poly.pdbx_seq_one_letter_code
_entity_poly.pdbx_strand_id
1 'polypeptide(L)'
;AKRRGARPCIVILGVVAEYIYIISLNILHFPQAMYERLFCWIVGRINDIIEVKNYDARVHGKNTVIGVLDIYGFEIFQNNSFEQFCINYCNEKLQQLFIQLVLKQEQEEYQREGIPWKHIDYFNNQIIVDLVEQQHKGIFSVLDEACMNVGKVTDEVFLQGLNVKLAKHAHFTSRKLSPTDKSLEFDRDFRIRHYAGDVAYSVVGFIDKNKDTLFQDFKRLLYNSSNPVLKGMWPEGKLRITEVTKRPLTAATIFKNSMISLVENLASKEPYYVRCIKPNDVKSPLLFEPERCRHQVEYLGLLENVRVRRAGFAYRQIYQRFLQRYKMISEFTWPNHDLPSDKDAVKKLLQGCKFDHDVAYGKTKVFIRTPRTLFSLEEQRSEMVQRIVVFLQKVWRGTLARMRYRRMRAALIILRAYRRYKVKSYIREVNRRFKNVRSMKDHGRHVKWPTPPKVLRKFEEAMKSIYNRWWAWTLIKGLSPEETLQVRAKVASLEALKGQRADLGLQRPWEGNYKRDNPDTASSFTLVSSELQRKDKFMRVLFSCNVRKINRFHKAEDRALLISDRHLYKMDPLKQYKPMKSIPLYNVTGLSVSPGKDQLVVFHTKDSRDLVVCLQRMVPANESRIGELVGTLLSHFKSEKRKLQVNITSPIQCSMNGRKCTVVVEPKINQSHPDFTKSRAGYILAVPGN
;
A
#
# COMPACT_ATOMS: atom_id res chain seq x y z
N ALA A 1 -33.63 27.25 -14.81
CA ALA A 1 -33.66 28.23 -15.92
C ALA A 1 -32.48 27.99 -16.85
N LYS A 2 -32.76 27.51 -18.07
CA LYS A 2 -31.76 27.21 -19.13
C LYS A 2 -31.04 28.51 -19.55
N ARG A 3 -29.80 28.72 -19.10
CA ARG A 3 -28.87 29.63 -19.79
C ARG A 3 -28.43 28.95 -21.09
N ARG A 4 -29.23 29.08 -22.15
CA ARG A 4 -28.75 28.82 -23.51
C ARG A 4 -27.74 29.93 -23.81
N GLY A 5 -26.47 29.53 -23.94
CA GLY A 5 -25.39 30.43 -24.28
C GLY A 5 -25.64 31.06 -25.64
N ALA A 6 -25.77 32.37 -25.67
CA ALA A 6 -25.46 33.15 -26.85
C ALA A 6 -23.98 32.86 -27.17
N ARG A 7 -23.71 32.15 -28.27
CA ARG A 7 -22.35 32.03 -28.78
C ARG A 7 -21.94 33.44 -29.21
N PRO A 8 -20.88 34.04 -28.65
CA PRO A 8 -20.39 35.30 -29.17
C PRO A 8 -20.02 35.09 -30.64
N CYS A 9 -20.56 35.92 -31.53
CA CYS A 9 -20.09 35.96 -32.90
C CYS A 9 -18.67 36.50 -32.85
N ILE A 10 -17.69 35.64 -33.14
CA ILE A 10 -16.31 36.06 -33.39
C ILE A 10 -16.34 36.72 -34.77
N VAL A 11 -16.71 38.00 -34.80
CA VAL A 11 -16.45 38.85 -35.94
C VAL A 11 -14.97 39.20 -35.82
N ILE A 12 -14.13 38.50 -36.58
CA ILE A 12 -12.78 39.00 -36.87
C ILE A 12 -13.02 40.33 -37.55
N LEU A 13 -12.88 41.43 -36.80
CA LEU A 13 -12.83 42.77 -37.37
C LEU A 13 -11.58 42.80 -38.23
N GLY A 14 -11.73 42.43 -39.50
CA GLY A 14 -10.74 42.52 -40.58
C GLY A 14 -10.44 43.96 -40.97
N VAL A 15 -10.44 44.88 -39.99
CA VAL A 15 -10.12 46.30 -40.14
C VAL A 15 -8.60 46.50 -40.06
N VAL A 16 -7.85 45.54 -39.51
CA VAL A 16 -6.40 45.69 -39.29
C VAL A 16 -5.58 45.51 -40.56
N ALA A 17 -6.13 44.87 -41.59
CA ALA A 17 -5.41 44.63 -42.82
C ALA A 17 -5.16 45.95 -43.62
N GLU A 18 -6.06 46.93 -43.55
CA GLU A 18 -5.93 48.17 -44.35
C GLU A 18 -4.73 49.05 -43.97
N TYR A 19 -4.11 48.87 -42.80
CA TYR A 19 -3.21 49.88 -42.22
C TYR A 19 -1.71 49.65 -42.40
N ILE A 20 -1.29 48.59 -43.09
CA ILE A 20 0.04 48.00 -42.85
C ILE A 20 1.01 48.02 -44.04
N TYR A 21 0.60 48.34 -45.28
CA TYR A 21 1.50 48.21 -46.45
C TYR A 21 1.97 49.50 -47.13
N ILE A 22 1.77 50.69 -46.52
CA ILE A 22 2.26 51.97 -47.08
C ILE A 22 3.81 52.07 -47.09
N ILE A 23 4.52 51.12 -46.47
CA ILE A 23 5.82 51.45 -45.85
C ILE A 23 7.03 50.62 -46.35
N SER A 24 6.85 49.68 -47.28
CA SER A 24 8.00 48.88 -47.73
C SER A 24 7.94 48.55 -49.20
N LEU A 25 8.37 49.48 -50.04
CA LEU A 25 9.02 49.23 -51.34
C LEU A 25 9.51 50.56 -51.94
N ASN A 26 10.77 50.91 -51.69
CA ASN A 26 11.48 51.86 -52.54
C ASN A 26 11.76 51.17 -53.86
N ILE A 27 10.89 51.33 -54.87
CA ILE A 27 11.12 51.26 -56.33
C ILE A 27 9.76 51.42 -57.03
N LEU A 28 9.56 52.55 -57.74
CA LEU A 28 8.41 52.91 -58.60
C LEU A 28 7.03 53.03 -57.88
N HIS A 29 6.44 54.23 -57.86
CA HIS A 29 5.12 54.50 -57.26
C HIS A 29 3.96 53.68 -57.83
N PHE A 30 4.04 53.27 -59.11
CA PHE A 30 2.95 52.54 -59.78
C PHE A 30 2.80 51.08 -59.30
N PRO A 31 3.86 50.24 -59.28
CA PRO A 31 3.81 48.90 -58.67
C PRO A 31 3.34 48.90 -57.21
N GLN A 32 3.81 49.85 -56.40
CA GLN A 32 3.41 49.98 -54.99
C GLN A 32 1.89 50.21 -54.87
N ALA A 33 1.36 51.19 -55.61
CA ALA A 33 -0.06 51.51 -55.57
C ALA A 33 -0.95 50.38 -56.14
N MET A 34 -0.47 49.64 -57.14
CA MET A 34 -1.15 48.44 -57.63
C MET A 34 -1.23 47.34 -56.56
N TYR A 35 -0.13 47.08 -55.86
CA TYR A 35 -0.07 46.06 -54.82
C TYR A 35 -0.97 46.42 -53.64
N GLU A 36 -0.93 47.67 -53.18
CA GLU A 36 -1.79 48.18 -52.12
C GLU A 36 -3.27 48.01 -52.47
N ARG A 37 -3.68 48.41 -53.68
CA ARG A 37 -5.09 48.26 -54.11
C ARG A 37 -5.52 46.82 -54.29
N LEU A 38 -4.63 45.95 -54.79
CA LEU A 38 -4.89 44.52 -54.85
C LEU A 38 -5.13 43.94 -53.45
N PHE A 39 -4.29 44.32 -52.48
CA PHE A 39 -4.43 43.90 -51.10
C PHE A 39 -5.76 44.38 -50.49
N CYS A 40 -6.09 45.66 -50.60
CA CYS A 40 -7.37 46.20 -50.11
C CYS A 40 -8.57 45.53 -50.79
N TRP A 41 -8.47 45.20 -52.08
CA TRP A 41 -9.51 44.43 -52.78
C TRP A 41 -9.67 43.02 -52.22
N ILE A 42 -8.59 42.30 -51.93
CA ILE A 42 -8.65 40.98 -51.29
C ILE A 42 -9.32 41.08 -49.91
N VAL A 43 -8.93 42.05 -49.10
CA VAL A 43 -9.53 42.30 -47.78
C VAL A 43 -11.02 42.60 -47.91
N GLY A 44 -11.40 43.51 -48.81
CA GLY A 44 -12.81 43.83 -49.09
C GLY A 44 -13.61 42.60 -49.50
N ARG A 45 -13.08 41.75 -50.39
CA ARG A 45 -13.73 40.50 -50.81
C ARG A 45 -13.91 39.51 -49.66
N ILE A 46 -12.92 39.37 -48.78
CA ILE A 46 -13.04 38.53 -47.59
C ILE A 46 -14.12 39.11 -46.67
N ASN A 47 -14.11 40.43 -46.43
CA ASN A 47 -15.07 41.14 -45.60
C ASN A 47 -16.51 40.96 -46.12
N ASP A 48 -16.76 41.09 -47.43
CA ASP A 48 -18.08 40.89 -48.05
C ASP A 48 -18.62 39.46 -47.86
N ILE A 49 -17.73 38.47 -47.76
CA ILE A 49 -18.09 37.05 -47.60
C ILE A 49 -18.38 36.73 -46.13
N ILE A 50 -17.60 37.29 -45.20
CA ILE A 50 -17.77 37.05 -43.76
C ILE A 50 -18.82 37.96 -43.11
N GLU A 51 -19.23 39.03 -43.80
CA GLU A 51 -20.24 39.96 -43.33
C GLU A 51 -21.57 39.23 -43.05
N VAL A 52 -22.07 39.39 -41.83
CA VAL A 52 -23.31 38.75 -41.41
C VAL A 52 -24.50 39.50 -42.02
N LYS A 53 -25.06 38.94 -43.08
CA LYS A 53 -26.27 39.46 -43.74
C LYS A 53 -27.52 39.12 -42.93
N ASN A 54 -28.53 39.99 -42.97
CA ASN A 54 -29.85 39.81 -42.34
C ASN A 54 -29.83 39.71 -40.79
N TYR A 55 -29.06 40.57 -40.12
CA TYR A 55 -29.04 40.63 -38.65
C TYR A 55 -30.35 41.20 -38.09
N ASP A 56 -31.14 40.36 -37.39
CA ASP A 56 -32.27 40.80 -36.56
C ASP A 56 -31.90 40.82 -35.06
N ALA A 57 -31.88 42.03 -34.47
CA ALA A 57 -31.59 42.24 -33.06
C ALA A 57 -32.58 41.51 -32.11
N ARG A 58 -33.80 41.20 -32.56
CA ARG A 58 -34.82 40.49 -31.76
C ARG A 58 -34.55 38.99 -31.67
N VAL A 59 -33.95 38.41 -32.71
CA VAL A 59 -33.67 36.97 -32.81
C VAL A 59 -32.26 36.65 -32.32
N HIS A 60 -31.28 37.52 -32.59
CA HIS A 60 -29.86 37.25 -32.36
C HIS A 60 -29.26 37.94 -31.13
N GLY A 61 -30.01 38.82 -30.46
CA GLY A 61 -29.59 39.51 -29.23
C GLY A 61 -28.81 40.80 -29.47
N LYS A 62 -27.97 41.22 -28.50
CA LYS A 62 -27.08 42.39 -28.66
C LYS A 62 -25.87 42.00 -29.50
N ASN A 63 -25.53 42.84 -30.49
CA ASN A 63 -24.38 42.63 -31.35
C ASN A 63 -23.10 42.85 -30.52
N THR A 64 -22.49 41.77 -30.05
CA THR A 64 -21.25 41.80 -29.26
C THR A 64 -20.11 41.32 -30.15
N VAL A 65 -19.04 42.10 -30.22
CA VAL A 65 -17.89 41.85 -31.09
C VAL A 65 -16.64 41.69 -30.25
N ILE A 66 -15.83 40.68 -30.59
CA ILE A 66 -14.49 40.50 -30.06
C ILE A 66 -13.51 40.94 -31.16
N GLY A 67 -12.81 42.05 -30.92
CA GLY A 67 -11.75 42.51 -31.82
C GLY A 67 -10.39 41.98 -31.37
N VAL A 68 -9.58 41.53 -32.31
CA VAL A 68 -8.15 41.27 -32.11
C VAL A 68 -7.40 42.31 -32.93
N LEU A 69 -6.62 43.14 -32.25
CA LEU A 69 -5.77 44.14 -32.88
C LEU A 69 -4.32 43.66 -32.79
N ASP A 70 -3.72 43.40 -33.94
CA ASP A 70 -2.31 43.07 -34.08
C ASP A 70 -1.58 44.28 -34.68
N ILE A 71 -0.53 44.74 -34.00
CA ILE A 71 0.21 45.96 -34.35
C ILE A 71 1.70 45.70 -34.19
N TYR A 72 2.49 46.39 -35.01
CA TYR A 72 3.94 46.43 -34.85
C TYR A 72 4.30 47.06 -33.51
N GLY A 73 5.29 46.47 -32.85
CA GLY A 73 5.89 47.07 -31.67
C GLY A 73 6.65 48.35 -32.00
N PHE A 74 7.12 49.02 -30.96
CA PHE A 74 8.01 50.17 -31.11
C PHE A 74 9.29 49.78 -31.87
N GLU A 75 9.65 50.53 -32.91
CA GLU A 75 10.81 50.24 -33.77
C GLU A 75 11.92 51.27 -33.54
N ILE A 76 13.13 50.78 -33.27
CA ILE A 76 14.35 51.58 -33.16
C ILE A 76 15.42 50.92 -34.01
N PHE A 77 15.63 51.44 -35.21
CA PHE A 77 16.68 51.01 -36.12
C PHE A 77 17.84 52.02 -36.13
N GLN A 78 18.94 51.64 -36.78
CA GLN A 78 20.08 52.54 -36.99
C GLN A 78 19.68 53.76 -37.84
N ASN A 79 18.85 53.54 -38.88
CA ASN A 79 18.31 54.58 -39.74
C ASN A 79 16.77 54.53 -39.71
N ASN A 80 16.14 55.44 -38.95
CA ASN A 80 14.67 55.54 -38.90
C ASN A 80 14.19 56.58 -39.91
N SER A 81 13.17 56.24 -40.69
CA SER A 81 12.58 57.16 -41.69
C SER A 81 11.11 57.44 -41.36
N PHE A 82 10.35 57.98 -42.32
CA PHE A 82 8.94 58.37 -42.17
C PHE A 82 8.07 57.21 -41.66
N GLU A 83 8.43 56.01 -42.08
CA GLU A 83 7.71 54.79 -41.75
C GLU A 83 7.80 54.42 -40.27
N GLN A 84 9.03 54.37 -39.73
CA GLN A 84 9.26 54.17 -38.30
C GLN A 84 8.62 55.30 -37.49
N PHE A 85 8.62 56.53 -38.01
CA PHE A 85 7.97 57.66 -37.35
C PHE A 85 6.45 57.43 -37.20
N CYS A 86 5.75 56.98 -38.25
CA CYS A 86 4.33 56.63 -38.20
C CYS A 86 4.05 55.45 -37.25
N ILE A 87 4.88 54.40 -37.28
CA ILE A 87 4.76 53.23 -36.38
C ILE A 87 4.93 53.66 -34.91
N ASN A 88 5.94 54.48 -34.61
CA ASN A 88 6.21 54.94 -33.25
C ASN A 88 5.12 55.91 -32.76
N TYR A 89 4.58 56.78 -33.62
CA TYR A 89 3.41 57.60 -33.29
C TYR A 89 2.16 56.75 -32.99
N CYS A 90 1.90 55.70 -33.78
CA CYS A 90 0.80 54.76 -33.49
C CYS A 90 0.97 54.12 -32.10
N ASN A 91 2.19 53.66 -31.79
CA ASN A 91 2.51 53.08 -30.49
C ASN A 91 2.33 54.08 -29.34
N GLU A 92 2.78 55.33 -29.49
CA GLU A 92 2.57 56.41 -28.50
C GLU A 92 1.08 56.64 -28.22
N LYS A 93 0.26 56.71 -29.27
CA LYS A 93 -1.17 56.98 -29.15
C LYS A 93 -1.93 55.82 -28.52
N LEU A 94 -1.60 54.58 -28.89
CA LEU A 94 -2.18 53.39 -28.27
C LEU A 94 -1.72 53.21 -26.82
N GLN A 95 -0.49 53.58 -26.49
CA GLN A 95 0.01 53.57 -25.12
C GLN A 95 -0.70 54.63 -24.25
N GLN A 96 -0.95 55.82 -24.78
CA GLN A 96 -1.76 56.84 -24.10
C GLN A 96 -3.19 56.34 -23.81
N LEU A 97 -3.85 55.75 -24.82
CA LEU A 97 -5.18 55.15 -24.64
C LEU A 97 -5.16 54.04 -23.59
N PHE A 98 -4.14 53.18 -23.62
CA PHE A 98 -3.94 52.11 -22.65
C PHE A 98 -3.90 52.65 -21.21
N ILE A 99 -3.03 53.64 -20.97
CA ILE A 99 -2.86 54.24 -19.64
C ILE A 99 -4.17 54.87 -19.17
N GLN A 100 -4.83 55.63 -20.04
CA GLN A 100 -6.10 56.29 -19.72
C GLN A 100 -7.20 55.29 -19.37
N LEU A 101 -7.38 54.23 -20.15
CA LEU A 101 -8.41 53.20 -19.89
C LEU A 101 -8.13 52.41 -18.62
N VAL A 102 -6.87 52.03 -18.37
CA VAL A 102 -6.48 51.30 -17.15
C VAL A 102 -6.69 52.17 -15.91
N LEU A 103 -6.25 53.43 -15.94
CA LEU A 103 -6.44 54.36 -14.82
C LEU A 103 -7.91 54.62 -14.55
N LYS A 104 -8.70 54.88 -15.60
CA LYS A 104 -10.15 55.08 -15.48
C LYS A 104 -10.84 53.85 -14.87
N GLN A 105 -10.50 52.65 -15.34
CA GLN A 105 -11.07 51.40 -14.82
C GLN A 105 -10.71 51.18 -13.34
N GLU A 106 -9.46 51.46 -12.93
CA GLU A 106 -9.05 51.35 -11.53
C GLU A 106 -9.72 52.42 -10.65
N GLN A 107 -9.86 53.66 -11.15
CA GLN A 107 -10.61 54.73 -10.46
C GLN A 107 -12.07 54.34 -10.23
N GLU A 108 -12.75 53.86 -11.27
CA GLU A 108 -14.14 53.41 -11.19
C GLU A 108 -14.31 52.24 -10.22
N GLU A 109 -13.38 51.29 -10.20
CA GLU A 109 -13.39 50.17 -9.25
C GLU A 109 -13.20 50.67 -7.81
N TYR A 110 -12.27 51.60 -7.58
CA TYR A 110 -12.01 52.14 -6.24
C TYR A 110 -13.21 52.93 -5.75
N GLN A 111 -13.83 53.73 -6.62
CA GLN A 111 -15.06 54.47 -6.32
C GLN A 111 -16.22 53.50 -6.01
N ARG A 112 -16.39 52.45 -6.82
CA ARG A 112 -17.42 51.42 -6.62
C ARG A 112 -17.25 50.74 -5.27
N GLU A 113 -16.02 50.38 -4.91
CA GLU A 113 -15.66 49.71 -3.67
C GLU A 113 -15.52 50.65 -2.46
N GLY A 114 -15.57 51.97 -2.66
CA GLY A 114 -15.44 52.97 -1.59
C GLY A 114 -14.02 53.10 -1.04
N ILE A 115 -13.00 52.83 -1.87
CA ILE A 115 -11.58 52.94 -1.53
C ILE A 115 -11.07 54.34 -1.91
N PRO A 116 -10.29 55.03 -1.05
CA PRO A 116 -9.73 56.33 -1.38
C PRO A 116 -8.76 56.22 -2.57
N TRP A 117 -9.00 57.03 -3.60
CA TRP A 117 -8.09 57.15 -4.73
C TRP A 117 -6.86 57.96 -4.32
N LYS A 118 -5.67 57.43 -4.63
CA LYS A 118 -4.42 58.17 -4.51
C LYS A 118 -3.96 58.54 -5.92
N HIS A 119 -3.52 59.79 -6.09
CA HIS A 119 -2.90 60.20 -7.35
C HIS A 119 -1.70 59.29 -7.65
N ILE A 120 -1.69 58.74 -8.86
CA ILE A 120 -0.60 57.90 -9.36
C ILE A 120 0.16 58.76 -10.35
N ASP A 121 1.44 59.00 -10.08
CA ASP A 121 2.29 59.67 -11.04
C ASP A 121 2.65 58.68 -12.14
N TYR A 122 2.36 59.04 -13.38
CA TYR A 122 2.68 58.26 -14.57
C TYR A 122 3.20 59.20 -15.66
N PHE A 123 3.94 58.63 -16.60
CA PHE A 123 4.43 59.38 -17.75
C PHE A 123 3.28 59.73 -18.70
N ASN A 124 3.05 61.01 -18.95
CA ASN A 124 1.96 61.46 -19.81
C ASN A 124 2.38 61.46 -21.29
N ASN A 125 2.06 60.37 -22.00
CA ASN A 125 2.34 60.22 -23.43
C ASN A 125 1.59 61.26 -24.29
N GLN A 126 0.54 61.91 -23.78
CA GLN A 126 -0.21 62.94 -24.52
C GLN A 126 0.70 64.07 -25.02
N ILE A 127 1.75 64.43 -24.27
CA ILE A 127 2.70 65.48 -24.66
C ILE A 127 3.43 65.12 -25.97
N ILE A 128 3.76 63.84 -26.16
CA ILE A 128 4.41 63.34 -27.39
C ILE A 128 3.38 63.17 -28.51
N VAL A 129 2.18 62.71 -28.19
CA VAL A 129 1.08 62.62 -29.17
C VAL A 129 0.77 64.01 -29.73
N ASP A 130 0.65 65.03 -28.87
CA ASP A 130 0.41 66.42 -29.25
C ASP A 130 1.56 66.98 -30.10
N LEU A 131 2.81 66.68 -29.75
CA LEU A 131 3.99 67.06 -30.56
C LEU A 131 3.85 66.61 -32.02
N VAL A 132 3.29 65.42 -32.25
CA VAL A 132 3.14 64.85 -33.59
C VAL A 132 1.87 65.35 -34.29
N GLU A 133 0.72 65.30 -33.62
CA GLU A 133 -0.59 65.44 -34.25
C GLU A 133 -1.27 66.80 -34.08
N GLN A 134 -0.76 67.68 -33.22
CA GLN A 134 -1.41 68.96 -32.92
C GLN A 134 -1.66 69.77 -34.19
N GLN A 135 -2.88 70.27 -34.34
CA GLN A 135 -3.28 71.04 -35.50
C GLN A 135 -2.43 72.33 -35.61
N HIS A 136 -1.91 72.62 -36.81
CA HIS A 136 -1.09 73.79 -37.16
C HIS A 136 0.31 73.88 -36.51
N LYS A 137 0.59 73.08 -35.47
CA LYS A 137 1.86 73.12 -34.73
C LYS A 137 2.63 71.80 -34.71
N GLY A 138 1.94 70.66 -34.80
CA GLY A 138 2.55 69.34 -34.73
C GLY A 138 3.33 68.96 -35.98
N ILE A 139 4.20 67.96 -35.87
CA ILE A 139 5.10 67.50 -36.93
C ILE A 139 4.34 67.19 -38.23
N PHE A 140 3.18 66.52 -38.16
CA PHE A 140 2.37 66.25 -39.36
C PHE A 140 1.88 67.52 -40.05
N SER A 141 1.47 68.54 -39.28
CA SER A 141 1.04 69.82 -39.86
C SER A 141 2.21 70.53 -40.56
N VAL A 142 3.41 70.48 -39.97
CA VAL A 142 4.61 71.06 -40.59
C VAL A 142 5.00 70.29 -41.86
N LEU A 143 4.87 68.97 -41.85
CA LEU A 143 5.14 68.13 -43.02
C LEU A 143 4.16 68.44 -44.16
N ASP A 144 2.88 68.60 -43.85
CA ASP A 144 1.86 68.95 -44.83
C ASP A 144 2.06 70.36 -45.40
N GLU A 145 2.42 71.34 -44.57
CA GLU A 145 2.81 72.68 -45.02
C GLU A 145 4.04 72.65 -45.93
N ALA A 146 5.07 71.87 -45.58
CA ALA A 146 6.28 71.72 -46.39
C ALA A 146 5.98 71.08 -47.76
N CYS A 147 5.05 70.12 -47.82
CA CYS A 147 4.58 69.52 -49.08
C CYS A 147 3.83 70.54 -49.98
N MET A 148 3.23 71.57 -49.37
CA MET A 148 2.37 72.55 -50.04
C MET A 148 3.11 73.82 -50.49
N ASN A 149 4.38 73.95 -50.16
CA ASN A 149 5.16 75.16 -50.42
C ASN A 149 5.42 75.35 -51.94
N VAL A 150 5.22 76.57 -52.46
CA VAL A 150 5.20 76.88 -53.92
C VAL A 150 6.62 77.10 -54.49
N GLY A 151 7.63 76.46 -53.91
CA GLY A 151 9.05 76.63 -54.26
C GLY A 151 9.79 75.30 -54.45
N LYS A 152 11.13 75.34 -54.41
CA LYS A 152 11.96 74.12 -54.42
C LYS A 152 11.74 73.38 -53.10
N VAL A 153 10.85 72.38 -53.12
CA VAL A 153 10.51 71.59 -51.93
C VAL A 153 11.62 70.57 -51.69
N THR A 154 12.40 70.77 -50.62
CA THR A 154 13.44 69.84 -50.19
C THR A 154 13.23 69.44 -48.73
N ASP A 155 13.72 68.27 -48.34
CA ASP A 155 13.53 67.75 -46.98
C ASP A 155 14.17 68.66 -45.91
N GLU A 156 15.19 69.46 -46.26
CA GLU A 156 15.78 70.43 -45.35
C GLU A 156 14.81 71.55 -44.97
N VAL A 157 13.91 71.95 -45.88
CA VAL A 157 12.87 72.96 -45.60
C VAL A 157 11.91 72.45 -44.54
N PHE A 158 11.56 71.16 -44.59
CA PHE A 158 10.76 70.52 -43.55
C PHE A 158 11.49 70.55 -42.20
N LEU A 159 12.76 70.15 -42.16
CA LEU A 159 13.55 70.17 -40.92
C LEU A 159 13.71 71.59 -40.35
N GLN A 160 13.89 72.60 -41.21
CA GLN A 160 13.92 74.01 -40.80
C GLN A 160 12.58 74.45 -40.20
N GLY A 161 11.46 74.06 -40.81
CA GLY A 161 10.12 74.30 -40.27
C GLY A 161 9.92 73.69 -38.88
N LEU A 162 10.41 72.47 -38.67
CA LEU A 162 10.40 71.82 -37.35
C LEU A 162 11.27 72.58 -36.34
N ASN A 163 12.47 72.97 -36.74
CA ASN A 163 13.40 73.72 -35.87
C ASN A 163 12.85 75.09 -35.45
N VAL A 164 12.01 75.73 -36.26
CA VAL A 164 11.37 77.00 -35.90
C VAL A 164 10.18 76.79 -34.99
N LYS A 165 9.27 75.86 -35.34
CA LYS A 165 8.01 75.68 -34.60
C LYS A 165 8.17 74.89 -33.30
N LEU A 166 9.10 73.93 -33.25
CA LEU A 166 9.25 72.97 -32.14
C LEU A 166 10.52 73.17 -31.31
N ALA A 167 11.29 74.25 -31.55
CA ALA A 167 12.57 74.53 -30.90
C ALA A 167 12.57 74.41 -29.37
N LYS A 168 11.46 74.82 -28.74
CA LYS A 168 11.30 74.89 -27.28
C LYS A 168 10.64 73.64 -26.68
N HIS A 169 10.28 72.66 -27.50
CA HIS A 169 9.54 71.49 -27.01
C HIS A 169 10.49 70.49 -26.34
N ALA A 170 10.20 70.07 -25.10
CA ALA A 170 11.10 69.24 -24.29
C ALA A 170 11.43 67.86 -24.90
N HIS A 171 10.57 67.36 -25.79
CA HIS A 171 10.71 66.07 -26.46
C HIS A 171 11.26 66.17 -27.90
N PHE A 172 11.55 67.37 -28.41
CA PHE A 172 12.09 67.56 -29.75
C PHE A 172 13.52 68.11 -29.69
N THR A 173 14.42 67.50 -30.44
CA THR A 173 15.79 67.98 -30.58
C THR A 173 16.28 67.78 -32.02
N SER A 174 17.25 68.58 -32.45
CA SER A 174 17.93 68.42 -33.73
C SER A 174 19.38 68.85 -33.57
N ARG A 175 20.22 68.53 -34.56
CA ARG A 175 21.64 68.93 -34.56
C ARG A 175 21.84 70.45 -34.45
N LYS A 176 20.90 71.25 -34.97
CA LYS A 176 20.93 72.73 -34.91
C LYS A 176 20.56 73.27 -33.53
N LEU A 177 19.68 72.59 -32.81
CA LEU A 177 19.26 72.95 -31.45
C LEU A 177 20.23 72.43 -30.38
N SER A 178 20.91 71.32 -30.65
CA SER A 178 21.93 70.72 -29.78
C SER A 178 23.25 70.49 -30.52
N PRO A 179 24.09 71.53 -30.69
CA PRO A 179 25.36 71.43 -31.42
C PRO A 179 26.40 70.51 -30.75
N THR A 180 26.18 70.10 -29.51
CA THR A 180 27.04 69.15 -28.77
C THR A 180 26.74 67.69 -29.11
N ASP A 181 25.56 67.38 -29.65
CA ASP A 181 25.13 66.02 -29.94
C ASP A 181 25.63 65.51 -31.31
N LYS A 182 26.81 64.90 -31.33
CA LYS A 182 27.46 64.40 -32.57
C LYS A 182 26.77 63.17 -33.17
N SER A 183 25.75 62.62 -32.51
CA SER A 183 25.02 61.44 -33.01
C SER A 183 23.94 61.78 -34.04
N LEU A 184 23.63 63.07 -34.24
CA LEU A 184 22.70 63.55 -35.26
C LEU A 184 23.46 64.22 -36.41
N GLU A 185 23.13 63.90 -37.66
CA GLU A 185 23.70 64.59 -38.81
C GLU A 185 23.07 65.98 -39.02
N PHE A 186 23.90 66.95 -39.43
CA PHE A 186 23.48 68.35 -39.63
C PHE A 186 22.54 68.45 -40.84
N ASP A 187 21.46 69.23 -40.70
CA ASP A 187 20.39 69.41 -41.69
C ASP A 187 19.75 68.12 -42.24
N ARG A 188 19.97 66.97 -41.58
CA ARG A 188 19.41 65.68 -41.97
C ARG A 188 18.53 65.04 -40.90
N ASP A 189 18.96 65.08 -39.65
CA ASP A 189 18.33 64.28 -38.60
C ASP A 189 17.64 65.15 -37.53
N PHE A 190 16.48 64.68 -37.06
CA PHE A 190 15.83 65.16 -35.85
C PHE A 190 15.60 64.00 -34.88
N ARG A 191 15.40 64.31 -33.61
CA ARG A 191 15.20 63.33 -32.54
C ARG A 191 13.96 63.64 -31.74
N ILE A 192 13.20 62.59 -31.46
CA ILE A 192 12.07 62.62 -30.55
C ILE A 192 12.39 61.76 -29.34
N ARG A 193 12.15 62.32 -28.15
CA ARG A 193 12.17 61.58 -26.90
C ARG A 193 10.83 60.89 -26.69
N HIS A 194 10.75 59.63 -27.07
CA HIS A 194 9.57 58.78 -26.88
C HIS A 194 9.50 58.21 -25.46
N TYR A 195 8.37 57.61 -25.07
CA TYR A 195 8.28 56.88 -23.80
C TYR A 195 9.24 55.68 -23.72
N ALA A 196 9.57 55.12 -24.88
CA ALA A 196 10.44 53.97 -25.06
C ALA A 196 11.94 54.32 -25.15
N GLY A 197 12.28 55.61 -25.33
CA GLY A 197 13.65 56.07 -25.52
C GLY A 197 13.78 57.17 -26.58
N ASP A 198 15.00 57.66 -26.77
CA ASP A 198 15.31 58.65 -27.79
C ASP A 198 15.46 57.98 -29.17
N VAL A 199 14.70 58.46 -30.16
CA VAL A 199 14.76 57.94 -31.55
C VAL A 199 15.18 59.06 -32.49
N ALA A 200 16.21 58.82 -33.29
CA ALA A 200 16.68 59.73 -34.34
C ALA A 200 16.07 59.33 -35.69
N TYR A 201 15.45 60.29 -36.36
CA TYR A 201 14.78 60.15 -37.66
C TYR A 201 15.51 61.00 -38.71
N SER A 202 15.79 60.40 -39.86
CA SER A 202 16.37 61.08 -41.03
C SER A 202 15.26 61.66 -41.89
N VAL A 203 15.26 62.98 -42.12
CA VAL A 203 14.27 63.67 -42.95
C VAL A 203 14.35 63.31 -44.43
N VAL A 204 15.43 62.67 -44.87
CA VAL A 204 15.62 62.27 -46.28
C VAL A 204 14.44 61.40 -46.76
N GLY A 205 13.76 61.88 -47.79
CA GLY A 205 12.60 61.25 -48.41
C GLY A 205 11.29 61.40 -47.63
N PHE A 206 11.23 62.17 -46.54
CA PHE A 206 9.98 62.38 -45.78
C PHE A 206 8.90 63.02 -46.64
N ILE A 207 9.26 64.05 -47.43
CA ILE A 207 8.29 64.76 -48.25
C ILE A 207 7.76 63.87 -49.38
N ASP A 208 8.65 63.15 -50.06
CA ASP A 208 8.27 62.27 -51.17
C ASP A 208 7.37 61.13 -50.69
N LYS A 209 7.69 60.53 -49.54
CA LYS A 209 6.86 59.51 -48.89
C LYS A 209 5.51 60.05 -48.41
N ASN A 210 5.44 61.33 -48.01
CA ASN A 210 4.19 61.95 -47.57
C ASN A 210 3.27 62.36 -48.73
N LYS A 211 3.85 62.72 -49.88
CA LYS A 211 3.11 63.15 -51.07
C LYS A 211 2.32 62.02 -51.73
N ASP A 212 2.71 60.76 -51.51
CA ASP A 212 2.14 59.50 -52.04
C ASP A 212 0.99 59.68 -53.07
N THR A 213 1.32 60.23 -54.22
CA THR A 213 0.33 60.62 -55.24
C THR A 213 0.56 59.83 -56.51
N LEU A 214 -0.27 58.81 -56.71
CA LEU A 214 -0.42 58.24 -58.05
C LEU A 214 -1.17 59.24 -58.93
N PHE A 215 -0.57 59.60 -60.08
CA PHE A 215 -1.20 60.49 -61.04
C PHE A 215 -2.58 59.98 -61.48
N GLN A 216 -3.53 60.91 -61.65
CA GLN A 216 -4.92 60.60 -62.00
C GLN A 216 -5.05 59.86 -63.33
N ASP A 217 -4.12 60.08 -64.27
CA ASP A 217 -4.11 59.42 -65.58
C ASP A 217 -3.89 57.91 -65.46
N PHE A 218 -3.01 57.46 -64.54
CA PHE A 218 -2.84 56.04 -64.25
C PHE A 218 -4.09 55.43 -63.62
N LYS A 219 -4.75 56.14 -62.71
CA LYS A 219 -6.02 55.68 -62.10
C LYS A 219 -7.12 55.50 -63.16
N ARG A 220 -7.21 56.43 -64.12
CA ARG A 220 -8.15 56.36 -65.26
C ARG A 220 -7.84 55.20 -66.20
N LEU A 221 -6.57 55.01 -66.54
CA LEU A 221 -6.14 53.90 -67.37
C LEU A 221 -6.55 52.56 -66.75
N LEU A 222 -6.29 52.37 -65.45
CA LEU A 222 -6.61 51.15 -64.73
C LEU A 222 -8.13 50.93 -64.57
N TYR A 223 -8.91 51.99 -64.39
CA TYR A 223 -10.38 51.90 -64.36
C TYR A 223 -10.99 51.50 -65.72
N ASN A 224 -10.37 51.92 -66.83
CA ASN A 224 -10.80 51.57 -68.19
C ASN A 224 -10.21 50.23 -68.68
N SER A 225 -9.55 49.47 -67.80
CA SER A 225 -9.08 48.13 -68.11
C SER A 225 -10.24 47.19 -68.48
N SER A 226 -9.98 46.25 -69.40
CA SER A 226 -10.91 45.16 -69.73
C SER A 226 -11.08 44.15 -68.58
N ASN A 227 -10.14 44.12 -67.63
CA ASN A 227 -10.21 43.25 -66.46
C ASN A 227 -11.14 43.84 -65.37
N PRO A 228 -12.24 43.16 -65.01
CA PRO A 228 -13.20 43.64 -64.00
C PRO A 228 -12.58 43.88 -62.62
N VAL A 229 -11.57 43.09 -62.25
CA VAL A 229 -10.88 43.18 -60.96
C VAL A 229 -10.02 44.43 -60.90
N LEU A 230 -9.24 44.72 -61.95
CA LEU A 230 -8.47 45.96 -62.05
C LEU A 230 -9.41 47.19 -62.09
N LYS A 231 -10.50 47.11 -62.84
CA LYS A 231 -11.52 48.18 -62.84
C LYS A 231 -12.11 48.43 -61.45
N GLY A 232 -12.41 47.36 -60.71
CA GLY A 232 -12.95 47.42 -59.35
C GLY A 232 -11.98 47.99 -58.31
N MET A 233 -10.67 47.85 -58.50
CA MET A 233 -9.64 48.41 -57.61
C MET A 233 -9.52 49.95 -57.69
N TRP A 234 -9.93 50.56 -58.81
CA TRP A 234 -9.68 51.98 -59.09
C TRP A 234 -10.96 52.79 -59.38
N PRO A 235 -11.96 52.80 -58.48
CA PRO A 235 -13.24 53.49 -58.73
C PRO A 235 -13.08 55.00 -58.94
N GLU A 236 -12.03 55.61 -58.36
CA GLU A 236 -11.66 57.02 -58.50
C GLU A 236 -11.33 57.41 -59.95
N GLY A 237 -10.97 56.45 -60.81
CA GLY A 237 -10.72 56.69 -62.23
C GLY A 237 -11.98 57.11 -63.00
N LYS A 238 -13.18 56.96 -62.44
CA LYS A 238 -14.45 57.42 -63.02
C LYS A 238 -14.62 58.95 -62.98
N LEU A 239 -13.93 59.65 -62.08
CA LEU A 239 -14.14 61.07 -61.81
C LEU A 239 -13.64 61.98 -62.96
N ARG A 240 -14.46 62.99 -63.32
CA ARG A 240 -14.12 63.98 -64.36
C ARG A 240 -13.05 64.95 -63.85
N ILE A 241 -12.22 65.50 -64.74
CA ILE A 241 -11.10 66.42 -64.40
C ILE A 241 -11.56 67.59 -63.51
N THR A 242 -12.80 68.05 -63.69
CA THR A 242 -13.41 69.17 -62.96
C THR A 242 -13.81 68.84 -61.51
N GLU A 243 -13.98 67.56 -61.16
CA GLU A 243 -14.38 67.10 -59.82
C GLU A 243 -13.16 66.76 -58.92
N VAL A 244 -11.97 66.66 -59.51
CA VAL A 244 -10.71 66.24 -58.85
C VAL A 244 -9.90 67.46 -58.34
N THR A 245 -10.52 68.63 -58.22
CA THR A 245 -9.85 69.87 -57.79
C THR A 245 -9.48 69.89 -56.31
N LYS A 246 -10.05 69.01 -55.47
CA LYS A 246 -9.56 68.78 -54.10
C LYS A 246 -8.27 67.97 -54.17
N ARG A 247 -7.16 68.60 -53.75
CA ARG A 247 -5.87 67.92 -53.59
C ARG A 247 -6.04 66.70 -52.68
N PRO A 248 -5.43 65.56 -53.04
CA PRO A 248 -5.48 64.37 -52.19
C PRO A 248 -4.87 64.69 -50.82
N LEU A 249 -5.42 64.07 -49.78
CA LEU A 249 -4.85 64.14 -48.44
C LEU A 249 -3.46 63.50 -48.47
N THR A 250 -2.54 64.06 -47.69
CA THR A 250 -1.19 63.51 -47.52
C THR A 250 -1.25 62.18 -46.76
N ALA A 251 -0.22 61.33 -46.95
CA ALA A 251 -0.14 60.04 -46.26
C ALA A 251 -0.19 60.21 -44.74
N ALA A 252 0.48 61.22 -44.20
CA ALA A 252 0.44 61.59 -42.78
C ALA A 252 -0.98 61.92 -42.28
N THR A 253 -1.74 62.72 -43.03
CA THR A 253 -3.11 63.08 -42.64
C THR A 253 -4.07 61.89 -42.73
N ILE A 254 -3.93 61.03 -43.74
CA ILE A 254 -4.71 59.78 -43.85
C ILE A 254 -4.42 58.88 -42.65
N PHE A 255 -3.13 58.70 -42.33
CA PHE A 255 -2.69 57.89 -41.19
C PHE A 255 -3.21 58.43 -39.86
N LYS A 256 -3.11 59.75 -39.64
CA LYS A 256 -3.63 60.43 -38.44
C LYS A 256 -5.14 60.19 -38.28
N ASN A 257 -5.93 60.38 -39.34
CA ASN A 257 -7.39 60.22 -39.30
C ASN A 257 -7.79 58.78 -38.99
N SER A 258 -7.09 57.81 -39.60
CA SER A 258 -7.23 56.39 -39.28
C SER A 258 -6.98 56.11 -37.79
N MET A 259 -5.88 56.64 -37.25
CA MET A 259 -5.53 56.42 -35.85
C MET A 259 -6.56 57.00 -34.88
N ILE A 260 -7.14 58.16 -35.21
CA ILE A 260 -8.25 58.73 -34.42
C ILE A 260 -9.45 57.77 -34.42
N SER A 261 -9.87 57.31 -35.60
CA SER A 261 -11.00 56.38 -35.73
C SER A 261 -10.78 55.06 -34.99
N LEU A 262 -9.55 54.52 -35.06
CA LEU A 262 -9.17 53.30 -34.34
C LEU A 262 -9.25 53.49 -32.82
N VAL A 263 -8.71 54.60 -32.30
CA VAL A 263 -8.72 54.90 -30.86
C VAL A 263 -10.15 55.06 -30.34
N GLU A 264 -11.03 55.76 -31.06
CA GLU A 264 -12.44 55.89 -30.69
C GLU A 264 -13.15 54.53 -30.66
N ASN A 265 -12.85 53.69 -31.65
CA ASN A 265 -13.40 52.33 -31.75
C ASN A 265 -12.95 51.44 -30.56
N LEU A 266 -11.67 51.52 -30.18
CA LEU A 266 -11.12 50.79 -29.03
C LEU A 266 -11.64 51.32 -27.70
N ALA A 267 -11.78 52.63 -27.55
CA ALA A 267 -12.30 53.27 -26.34
C ALA A 267 -13.75 52.85 -26.00
N SER A 268 -14.53 52.46 -27.02
CA SER A 268 -15.89 51.93 -26.85
C SER A 268 -15.98 50.48 -26.35
N LYS A 269 -14.84 49.79 -26.20
CA LYS A 269 -14.76 48.34 -25.90
C LYS A 269 -14.04 48.08 -24.58
N GLU A 270 -14.21 46.87 -24.06
CA GLU A 270 -13.42 46.39 -22.93
C GLU A 270 -12.09 45.81 -23.45
N PRO A 271 -10.94 46.38 -23.10
CA PRO A 271 -9.67 45.98 -23.68
C PRO A 271 -8.98 44.87 -22.87
N TYR A 272 -8.38 43.91 -23.59
CA TYR A 272 -7.51 42.89 -23.03
C TYR A 272 -6.17 42.94 -23.75
N TYR A 273 -5.07 42.97 -22.99
CA TYR A 273 -3.73 43.21 -23.54
C TYR A 273 -2.85 41.98 -23.46
N VAL A 274 -2.23 41.62 -24.58
CA VAL A 274 -1.20 40.59 -24.67
C VAL A 274 0.08 41.26 -25.16
N ARG A 275 1.16 41.15 -24.39
CA ARG A 275 2.47 41.75 -24.71
C ARG A 275 3.45 40.63 -25.01
N CYS A 276 3.87 40.52 -26.25
CA CYS A 276 4.79 39.49 -26.72
C CYS A 276 6.23 39.94 -26.54
N ILE A 277 7.10 39.06 -26.02
CA ILE A 277 8.54 39.32 -25.86
C ILE A 277 9.31 38.29 -26.69
N LYS A 278 10.20 38.75 -27.56
CA LYS A 278 11.12 37.93 -28.35
C LYS A 278 12.34 37.57 -27.50
N PRO A 279 12.58 36.28 -27.19
CA PRO A 279 13.65 35.89 -26.26
C PRO A 279 15.06 36.02 -26.83
N ASN A 280 15.24 35.92 -28.15
CA ASN A 280 16.52 36.04 -28.86
C ASN A 280 16.29 36.30 -30.36
N ASP A 281 17.31 36.81 -31.07
CA ASP A 281 17.23 37.05 -32.52
C ASP A 281 17.38 35.80 -33.39
N VAL A 282 18.13 34.81 -32.89
CA VAL A 282 18.48 33.58 -33.62
C VAL A 282 17.33 32.57 -33.70
N LYS A 283 16.14 32.91 -33.19
CA LYS A 283 14.92 32.09 -33.17
C LYS A 283 15.10 30.74 -32.44
N SER A 284 16.00 30.68 -31.46
CA SER A 284 16.22 29.48 -30.64
C SER A 284 15.17 29.38 -29.53
N PRO A 285 14.58 28.21 -29.25
CA PRO A 285 13.56 28.07 -28.21
C PRO A 285 14.13 28.14 -26.78
N LEU A 286 15.43 27.88 -26.59
CA LEU A 286 16.05 27.80 -25.25
C LEU A 286 16.99 28.97 -24.93
N LEU A 287 17.39 29.75 -25.95
CA LEU A 287 18.27 30.89 -25.74
C LEU A 287 17.47 32.09 -25.21
N PHE A 288 17.97 32.73 -24.16
CA PHE A 288 17.40 33.94 -23.60
C PHE A 288 18.47 35.02 -23.53
N GLU A 289 18.27 36.12 -24.25
CA GLU A 289 19.17 37.28 -24.28
C GLU A 289 18.64 38.33 -23.29
N PRO A 290 19.24 38.48 -22.09
CA PRO A 290 18.67 39.34 -21.04
C PRO A 290 18.57 40.80 -21.46
N GLU A 291 19.60 41.34 -22.13
CA GLU A 291 19.61 42.72 -22.60
C GLU A 291 18.51 43.01 -23.62
N ARG A 292 18.26 42.05 -24.53
CA ARG A 292 17.18 42.17 -25.50
C ARG A 292 15.81 42.17 -24.84
N CYS A 293 15.59 41.24 -23.92
CA CYS A 293 14.34 41.17 -23.17
C CYS A 293 14.15 42.39 -22.27
N ARG A 294 15.24 42.91 -21.69
CA ARG A 294 15.23 44.14 -20.88
C ARG A 294 14.78 45.34 -21.71
N HIS A 295 15.40 45.58 -22.86
CA HIS A 295 14.98 46.66 -23.76
C HIS A 295 13.49 46.53 -24.14
N GLN A 296 13.02 45.32 -24.43
CA GLN A 296 11.60 45.04 -24.70
C GLN A 296 10.68 45.37 -23.52
N VAL A 297 11.07 45.01 -22.31
CA VAL A 297 10.30 45.30 -21.09
C VAL A 297 10.18 46.81 -20.87
N GLU A 298 11.24 47.56 -21.17
CA GLU A 298 11.28 49.02 -21.10
C GLU A 298 10.39 49.65 -22.18
N TYR A 299 10.60 49.36 -23.47
CA TYR A 299 9.84 49.99 -24.55
C TYR A 299 8.39 49.53 -24.66
N LEU A 300 8.01 48.34 -24.15
CA LEU A 300 6.61 47.92 -24.07
C LEU A 300 5.86 48.60 -22.90
N GLY A 301 6.55 49.40 -22.10
CA GLY A 301 5.99 50.09 -20.94
C GLY A 301 5.50 49.13 -19.84
N LEU A 302 6.05 47.91 -19.77
CA LEU A 302 5.59 46.90 -18.80
C LEU A 302 5.88 47.34 -17.36
N LEU A 303 7.02 48.01 -17.13
CA LEU A 303 7.37 48.54 -15.83
C LEU A 303 6.39 49.62 -15.37
N GLU A 304 6.01 50.53 -16.27
CA GLU A 304 5.03 51.58 -15.96
C GLU A 304 3.64 51.00 -15.67
N ASN A 305 3.21 50.00 -16.42
CA ASN A 305 1.96 49.26 -16.13
C ASN A 305 2.00 48.64 -14.72
N VAL A 306 3.11 47.99 -14.37
CA VAL A 306 3.29 47.42 -13.01
C VAL A 306 3.34 48.52 -11.95
N ARG A 307 3.98 49.66 -12.22
CA ARG A 307 4.03 50.81 -11.30
C ARG A 307 2.64 51.38 -11.03
N VAL A 308 1.83 51.58 -12.07
CA VAL A 308 0.44 52.04 -11.95
C VAL A 308 -0.36 51.05 -11.09
N ARG A 309 -0.22 49.75 -11.32
CA ARG A 309 -0.91 48.73 -10.51
C ARG A 309 -0.38 48.63 -9.06
N ARG A 310 0.92 48.90 -8.83
CA ARG A 310 1.54 48.85 -7.50
C ARG A 310 1.35 50.13 -6.68
N ALA A 311 1.17 51.28 -7.31
CA ALA A 311 0.95 52.55 -6.62
C ALA A 311 -0.39 52.56 -5.86
N GLY A 312 -1.37 51.80 -6.37
CA GLY A 312 -2.59 51.45 -5.66
C GLY A 312 -2.43 50.18 -4.81
N PHE A 313 -3.38 49.27 -4.94
CA PHE A 313 -3.37 47.97 -4.27
C PHE A 313 -2.97 46.87 -5.26
N ALA A 314 -1.79 46.28 -5.06
CA ALA A 314 -1.24 45.27 -5.95
C ALA A 314 -2.11 44.01 -6.09
N TYR A 315 -2.91 43.69 -5.05
CA TYR A 315 -3.78 42.51 -5.06
C TYR A 315 -5.19 42.86 -4.59
N ARG A 316 -6.20 42.29 -5.27
CA ARG A 316 -7.61 42.44 -4.92
C ARG A 316 -8.34 41.12 -5.05
N GLN A 317 -9.17 40.78 -4.06
CA GLN A 317 -9.91 39.51 -4.05
C GLN A 317 -11.24 39.64 -3.32
N ILE A 318 -12.26 38.93 -3.80
CA ILE A 318 -13.56 38.85 -3.15
C ILE A 318 -13.40 38.18 -1.77
N TYR A 319 -14.06 38.72 -0.75
CA TYR A 319 -13.91 38.26 0.64
C TYR A 319 -14.10 36.75 0.81
N GLN A 320 -15.15 36.18 0.22
CA GLN A 320 -15.42 34.73 0.27
C GLN A 320 -14.24 33.88 -0.20
N ARG A 321 -13.64 34.24 -1.34
CA ARG A 321 -12.52 33.49 -1.93
C ARG A 321 -11.25 33.66 -1.10
N PHE A 322 -11.04 34.84 -0.54
CA PHE A 322 -9.93 35.12 0.36
C PHE A 322 -10.04 34.28 1.65
N LEU A 323 -11.22 34.23 2.27
CA LEU A 323 -11.46 33.42 3.47
C LEU A 323 -11.26 31.95 3.22
N GLN A 324 -11.85 31.38 2.16
CA GLN A 324 -11.67 29.97 1.86
C GLN A 324 -10.20 29.56 1.74
N ARG A 325 -9.37 30.47 1.24
CA ARG A 325 -7.93 30.25 1.09
C ARG A 325 -7.18 30.37 2.40
N TYR A 326 -7.46 31.40 3.21
CA TYR A 326 -6.62 31.77 4.36
C TYR A 326 -7.24 31.48 5.73
N LYS A 327 -8.50 31.03 5.82
CA LYS A 327 -9.21 30.83 7.11
C LYS A 327 -8.51 29.92 8.11
N MET A 328 -7.61 29.03 7.65
CA MET A 328 -6.84 28.13 8.50
C MET A 328 -5.72 28.81 9.28
N ILE A 329 -5.36 30.05 8.92
CA ILE A 329 -4.29 30.82 9.59
C ILE A 329 -4.76 31.30 10.96
N SER A 330 -6.04 31.66 11.09
CA SER A 330 -6.59 32.22 12.33
C SER A 330 -7.59 31.26 12.97
N GLU A 331 -7.46 31.07 14.28
CA GLU A 331 -8.37 30.26 15.09
C GLU A 331 -9.80 30.81 15.07
N PHE A 332 -9.98 32.13 14.87
CA PHE A 332 -11.29 32.78 14.81
C PHE A 332 -12.05 32.50 13.51
N THR A 333 -11.33 32.19 12.43
CA THR A 333 -11.92 31.90 11.13
C THR A 333 -12.00 30.40 10.83
N TRP A 334 -11.26 29.58 11.59
CA TRP A 334 -11.20 28.14 11.42
C TRP A 334 -12.16 27.40 12.36
N PRO A 335 -12.93 26.40 11.89
CA PRO A 335 -13.10 25.98 10.50
C PRO A 335 -14.13 26.82 9.74
N ASN A 336 -15.04 27.48 10.46
CA ASN A 336 -16.03 28.43 9.98
C ASN A 336 -16.07 29.60 10.97
N HIS A 337 -16.38 30.82 10.51
CA HIS A 337 -16.50 31.98 11.40
C HIS A 337 -17.97 32.22 11.79
N ASP A 338 -18.16 32.73 13.01
CA ASP A 338 -19.47 33.15 13.52
C ASP A 338 -19.71 34.66 13.33
N LEU A 339 -18.82 35.35 12.61
CA LEU A 339 -18.91 36.79 12.38
C LEU A 339 -20.04 37.15 11.41
N PRO A 340 -20.65 38.36 11.54
CA PRO A 340 -21.82 38.77 10.75
C PRO A 340 -21.58 38.81 9.24
N SER A 341 -20.34 39.05 8.81
CA SER A 341 -19.98 39.10 7.39
C SER A 341 -18.60 38.53 7.11
N ASP A 342 -18.40 38.04 5.88
CA ASP A 342 -17.09 37.62 5.37
C ASP A 342 -16.05 38.75 5.45
N LYS A 343 -16.49 40.01 5.27
CA LYS A 343 -15.63 41.19 5.41
C LYS A 343 -15.04 41.30 6.81
N ASP A 344 -15.87 41.12 7.84
CA ASP A 344 -15.43 41.18 9.23
C ASP A 344 -14.48 40.03 9.58
N ALA A 345 -14.74 38.85 9.03
CA ALA A 345 -13.85 37.69 9.18
C ALA A 345 -12.47 37.93 8.54
N VAL A 346 -12.43 38.49 7.33
CA VAL A 346 -11.16 38.86 6.68
C VAL A 346 -10.43 39.94 7.48
N LYS A 347 -11.14 40.95 7.97
CA LYS A 347 -10.57 41.99 8.81
C LYS A 347 -9.93 41.42 10.07
N LYS A 348 -10.63 40.55 10.80
CA LYS A 348 -10.12 39.94 12.03
C LYS A 348 -8.92 39.01 11.77
N LEU A 349 -8.93 38.28 10.66
CA LEU A 349 -7.79 37.46 10.22
C LEU A 349 -6.56 38.33 9.96
N LEU A 350 -6.70 39.39 9.16
CA LEU A 350 -5.59 40.29 8.80
C LEU A 350 -5.05 41.07 10.02
N GLN A 351 -5.92 41.46 10.95
CA GLN A 351 -5.53 42.05 12.23
C GLN A 351 -4.72 41.07 13.09
N GLY A 352 -5.16 39.80 13.17
CA GLY A 352 -4.40 38.74 13.86
C GLY A 352 -3.00 38.53 13.27
N CYS A 353 -2.86 38.71 11.95
CA CYS A 353 -1.58 38.64 11.24
C CYS A 353 -0.77 39.94 11.27
N LYS A 354 -1.28 41.01 11.91
CA LYS A 354 -0.65 42.35 11.98
C LYS A 354 -0.48 43.07 10.62
N PHE A 355 -1.35 42.79 9.65
CA PHE A 355 -1.30 43.40 8.31
C PHE A 355 -2.30 44.56 8.08
N ASP A 356 -2.97 45.05 9.14
CA ASP A 356 -4.04 46.05 9.03
C ASP A 356 -3.61 47.37 8.34
N HIS A 357 -2.33 47.74 8.46
CA HIS A 357 -1.76 48.96 7.84
C HIS A 357 -1.53 48.86 6.32
N ASP A 358 -1.46 47.64 5.78
CA ASP A 358 -1.12 47.36 4.38
C ASP A 358 -2.33 46.91 3.54
N VAL A 359 -3.53 46.96 4.13
CA VAL A 359 -4.77 46.50 3.50
C VAL A 359 -5.84 47.59 3.54
N ALA A 360 -6.74 47.54 2.58
CA ALA A 360 -7.97 48.32 2.60
C ALA A 360 -9.18 47.43 2.31
N TYR A 361 -10.30 47.81 2.91
CA TYR A 361 -11.49 46.98 2.95
C TYR A 361 -12.60 47.62 2.12
N GLY A 362 -12.77 47.14 0.88
CA GLY A 362 -13.83 47.56 -0.02
C GLY A 362 -15.20 47.09 0.44
N LYS A 363 -16.23 47.34 -0.38
CA LYS A 363 -17.58 46.83 -0.15
C LYS A 363 -17.65 45.31 -0.34
N THR A 364 -17.03 44.78 -1.39
CA THR A 364 -17.10 43.35 -1.76
C THR A 364 -15.73 42.66 -1.78
N LYS A 365 -14.64 43.43 -1.85
CA LYS A 365 -13.27 42.90 -1.99
C LYS A 365 -12.33 43.43 -0.92
N VAL A 366 -11.34 42.61 -0.58
CA VAL A 366 -10.14 43.04 0.14
C VAL A 366 -9.08 43.51 -0.85
N PHE A 367 -8.41 44.59 -0.51
CA PHE A 367 -7.34 45.20 -1.28
C PHE A 367 -6.04 45.16 -0.47
N ILE A 368 -4.96 44.62 -1.04
CA ILE A 368 -3.67 44.47 -0.37
C ILE A 368 -2.63 45.27 -1.16
N ARG A 369 -1.92 46.15 -0.45
CA ARG A 369 -1.02 47.13 -1.07
C ARG A 369 0.29 46.49 -1.50
N THR A 370 0.97 45.76 -0.61
CA THR A 370 2.27 45.16 -0.95
C THR A 370 2.17 43.65 -1.24
N PRO A 371 2.95 43.14 -2.22
CA PRO A 371 3.09 41.70 -2.44
C PRO A 371 3.65 40.95 -1.23
N ARG A 372 4.42 41.61 -0.36
CA ARG A 372 5.02 41.02 0.84
C ARG A 372 3.97 40.46 1.79
N THR A 373 2.87 41.20 1.99
CA THR A 373 1.74 40.76 2.82
C THR A 373 1.11 39.49 2.26
N LEU A 374 0.94 39.40 0.94
CA LEU A 374 0.40 38.20 0.29
C LEU A 374 1.34 37.00 0.44
N PHE A 375 2.64 37.18 0.21
CA PHE A 375 3.62 36.11 0.36
C PHE A 375 3.70 35.58 1.80
N SER A 376 3.65 36.47 2.80
CA SER A 376 3.64 36.05 4.20
C SER A 376 2.37 35.27 4.57
N LEU A 377 1.20 35.64 4.02
CA LEU A 377 -0.02 34.87 4.20
C LEU A 377 0.07 33.46 3.59
N GLU A 378 0.71 33.31 2.42
CA GLU A 378 0.94 32.01 1.80
C GLU A 378 1.91 31.12 2.58
N GLU A 379 2.95 31.72 3.16
CA GLU A 379 3.90 31.03 4.03
C GLU A 379 3.19 30.49 5.29
N GLN A 380 2.46 31.36 6.00
CA GLN A 380 1.67 30.96 7.18
C GLN A 380 0.62 29.89 6.85
N ARG A 381 -0.04 30.01 5.70
CA ARG A 381 -0.96 28.97 5.20
C ARG A 381 -0.24 27.64 5.02
N SER A 382 0.94 27.65 4.42
CA SER A 382 1.72 26.44 4.15
C SER A 382 2.14 25.72 5.44
N GLU A 383 2.55 26.47 6.46
CA GLU A 383 2.83 25.92 7.79
C GLU A 383 1.59 25.29 8.44
N MET A 384 0.43 25.97 8.36
CA MET A 384 -0.82 25.46 8.94
C MET A 384 -1.31 24.19 8.24
N VAL A 385 -1.16 24.09 6.91
CA VAL A 385 -1.47 22.86 6.16
C VAL A 385 -0.67 21.68 6.70
N GLN A 386 0.63 21.84 6.94
CA GLN A 386 1.46 20.77 7.50
C GLN A 386 0.94 20.32 8.88
N ARG A 387 0.59 21.25 9.77
CA ARG A 387 0.02 20.95 11.09
C ARG A 387 -1.31 20.20 11.01
N ILE A 388 -2.22 20.63 10.12
CA ILE A 388 -3.52 19.98 9.91
C ILE A 388 -3.34 18.56 9.37
N VAL A 389 -2.42 18.33 8.44
CA VAL A 389 -2.12 16.98 7.92
C VAL A 389 -1.65 16.05 9.03
N VAL A 390 -0.73 16.49 9.89
CA VAL A 390 -0.27 15.72 11.05
C VAL A 390 -1.42 15.44 12.03
N PHE A 391 -2.30 16.41 12.26
CA PHE A 391 -3.50 16.22 13.07
C PHE A 391 -4.43 15.14 12.50
N LEU A 392 -4.71 15.16 11.20
CA LEU A 392 -5.54 14.14 10.56
C LEU A 392 -4.89 12.75 10.64
N GLN A 393 -3.59 12.68 10.38
CA GLN A 393 -2.82 11.43 10.48
C GLN A 393 -2.84 10.85 11.89
N LYS A 394 -2.62 11.66 12.95
CA LYS A 394 -2.63 11.16 14.34
C LYS A 394 -4.01 10.66 14.75
N VAL A 395 -5.08 11.36 14.36
CA VAL A 395 -6.46 10.96 14.65
C VAL A 395 -6.79 9.64 13.95
N TRP A 396 -6.46 9.51 12.67
CA TRP A 396 -6.72 8.30 11.90
C TRP A 396 -5.93 7.09 12.42
N ARG A 397 -4.62 7.23 12.65
CA ARG A 397 -3.78 6.18 13.24
C ARG A 397 -4.31 5.74 14.60
N GLY A 398 -4.73 6.69 15.45
CA GLY A 398 -5.36 6.40 16.74
C GLY A 398 -6.68 5.63 16.60
N THR A 399 -7.51 5.98 15.62
CA THR A 399 -8.78 5.30 15.35
C THR A 399 -8.57 3.86 14.86
N LEU A 400 -7.60 3.62 13.96
CA LEU A 400 -7.21 2.28 13.54
C LEU A 400 -6.74 1.42 14.73
N ALA A 401 -5.89 1.98 15.60
CA ALA A 401 -5.41 1.29 16.79
C ALA A 401 -6.56 0.93 17.76
N ARG A 402 -7.49 1.86 18.01
CA ARG A 402 -8.69 1.61 18.84
C ARG A 402 -9.60 0.54 18.25
N MET A 403 -9.80 0.51 16.94
CA MET A 403 -10.56 -0.56 16.26
C MET A 403 -9.89 -1.92 16.44
N ARG A 404 -8.57 -2.01 16.22
CA ARG A 404 -7.81 -3.25 16.41
C ARG A 404 -7.89 -3.73 17.86
N TYR A 405 -7.74 -2.85 18.82
CA TYR A 405 -7.85 -3.17 20.25
C TYR A 405 -9.23 -3.72 20.62
N ARG A 406 -10.31 -3.09 20.14
CA ARG A 406 -11.69 -3.59 20.35
C ARG A 406 -11.88 -4.99 19.79
N ARG A 407 -11.37 -5.27 18.58
CA ARG A 407 -11.40 -6.62 17.96
C ARG A 407 -10.63 -7.64 18.78
N MET A 408 -9.42 -7.29 19.24
CA MET A 408 -8.60 -8.17 20.09
C MET A 408 -9.29 -8.48 21.42
N ARG A 409 -9.91 -7.48 22.06
CA ARG A 409 -10.68 -7.69 23.30
C ARG A 409 -11.86 -8.64 23.08
N ALA A 410 -12.62 -8.45 21.99
CA ALA A 410 -13.73 -9.35 21.65
C ALA A 410 -13.23 -10.79 21.42
N ALA A 411 -12.14 -10.96 20.67
CA ALA A 411 -11.52 -12.27 20.44
C ALA A 411 -11.09 -12.95 21.75
N LEU A 412 -10.52 -12.21 22.70
CA LEU A 412 -10.15 -12.75 24.01
C LEU A 412 -11.38 -13.19 24.83
N ILE A 413 -12.49 -12.43 24.78
CA ILE A 413 -13.75 -12.81 25.45
C ILE A 413 -14.31 -14.09 24.83
N ILE A 414 -14.37 -14.16 23.49
CA ILE A 414 -14.83 -15.36 22.75
C ILE A 414 -13.96 -16.56 23.10
N LEU A 415 -12.63 -16.40 23.07
CA LEU A 415 -11.69 -17.48 23.40
C LEU A 415 -11.87 -17.98 24.83
N ARG A 416 -12.09 -17.08 25.81
CA ARG A 416 -12.39 -17.46 27.21
C ARG A 416 -13.70 -18.23 27.32
N ALA A 417 -14.75 -17.82 26.60
CA ALA A 417 -16.02 -18.53 26.56
C ALA A 417 -15.88 -19.92 25.91
N TYR A 418 -15.19 -20.00 24.77
CA TYR A 418 -14.93 -21.24 24.04
C TYR A 418 -14.12 -22.23 24.87
N ARG A 419 -13.06 -21.79 25.56
CA ARG A 419 -12.26 -22.65 26.46
C ARG A 419 -13.14 -23.26 27.56
N ARG A 420 -13.98 -22.45 28.22
CA ARG A 420 -14.93 -22.94 29.24
C ARG A 420 -15.93 -23.94 28.65
N TYR A 421 -16.48 -23.66 27.46
CA TYR A 421 -17.38 -24.57 26.77
C TYR A 421 -16.71 -25.90 26.44
N LYS A 422 -15.50 -25.92 25.87
CA LYS A 422 -14.81 -27.17 25.49
C LYS A 422 -14.51 -28.05 26.71
N VAL A 423 -14.12 -27.46 27.84
CA VAL A 423 -13.93 -28.20 29.10
C VAL A 423 -15.26 -28.82 29.57
N LYS A 424 -16.34 -28.01 29.64
CA LYS A 424 -17.67 -28.51 30.05
C LYS A 424 -18.20 -29.60 29.11
N SER A 425 -18.06 -29.42 27.81
CA SER A 425 -18.50 -30.37 26.78
C SER A 425 -17.76 -31.70 26.91
N TYR A 426 -16.44 -31.68 27.12
CA TYR A 426 -15.65 -32.88 27.35
C TYR A 426 -16.12 -33.64 28.60
N ILE A 427 -16.28 -32.97 29.74
CA ILE A 427 -16.73 -33.60 30.98
C ILE A 427 -18.14 -34.21 30.82
N ARG A 428 -19.06 -33.48 30.17
CA ARG A 428 -20.40 -34.00 29.88
C ARG A 428 -20.35 -35.26 29.01
N GLU A 429 -19.47 -35.28 28.01
CA GLU A 429 -19.31 -36.44 27.13
C GLU A 429 -18.70 -37.64 27.87
N VAL A 430 -17.73 -37.43 28.76
CA VAL A 430 -17.21 -38.48 29.66
C VAL A 430 -18.34 -39.04 30.52
N ASN A 431 -19.10 -38.17 31.20
CA ASN A 431 -20.23 -38.60 32.03
C ASN A 431 -21.29 -39.36 31.23
N ARG A 432 -21.57 -38.94 29.99
CA ARG A 432 -22.54 -39.61 29.11
C ARG A 432 -22.06 -41.02 28.74
N ARG A 433 -20.80 -41.20 28.34
CA ARG A 433 -20.24 -42.50 27.95
C ARG A 433 -20.11 -43.46 29.13
N PHE A 434 -19.77 -42.94 30.31
CA PHE A 434 -19.53 -43.75 31.50
C PHE A 434 -20.75 -43.93 32.42
N LYS A 435 -21.91 -43.32 32.08
CA LYS A 435 -23.12 -43.31 32.92
C LYS A 435 -23.56 -44.71 33.39
N ASN A 436 -23.53 -45.70 32.49
CA ASN A 436 -24.08 -47.04 32.72
C ASN A 436 -23.01 -48.13 32.88
N VAL A 437 -21.74 -47.73 33.01
CA VAL A 437 -20.59 -48.66 32.97
C VAL A 437 -20.64 -49.69 34.10
N ARG A 438 -21.20 -49.33 35.27
CA ARG A 438 -21.36 -50.24 36.40
C ARG A 438 -22.29 -51.43 36.09
N SER A 439 -23.28 -51.22 35.22
CA SER A 439 -24.30 -52.22 34.87
C SER A 439 -23.93 -53.06 33.63
N MET A 440 -22.86 -52.71 32.93
CA MET A 440 -22.39 -53.47 31.75
C MET A 440 -21.70 -54.77 32.18
N LYS A 441 -21.88 -55.83 31.38
CA LYS A 441 -21.27 -57.16 31.63
C LYS A 441 -19.74 -57.13 31.69
N ASP A 442 -19.09 -56.27 30.90
CA ASP A 442 -17.63 -56.10 30.86
C ASP A 442 -17.12 -54.95 31.75
N HIS A 443 -18.03 -54.35 32.55
CA HIS A 443 -17.80 -53.17 33.36
C HIS A 443 -17.11 -52.02 32.60
N GLY A 444 -17.41 -51.87 31.31
CA GLY A 444 -16.99 -50.75 30.46
C GLY A 444 -15.59 -50.89 29.83
N ARG A 445 -14.99 -52.08 29.83
CA ARG A 445 -13.66 -52.33 29.24
C ARG A 445 -13.53 -51.78 27.81
N HIS A 446 -14.59 -51.88 27.01
CA HIS A 446 -14.58 -51.44 25.62
C HIS A 446 -15.11 -50.01 25.41
N VAL A 447 -15.44 -49.28 26.47
CA VAL A 447 -15.93 -47.90 26.35
C VAL A 447 -14.78 -46.98 25.97
N LYS A 448 -14.86 -46.40 24.77
CA LYS A 448 -13.85 -45.46 24.25
C LYS A 448 -13.93 -44.12 24.97
N TRP A 449 -12.83 -43.73 25.63
CA TRP A 449 -12.68 -42.39 26.19
C TRP A 449 -12.74 -41.32 25.08
N PRO A 450 -13.46 -40.19 25.29
CA PRO A 450 -13.46 -39.09 24.33
C PRO A 450 -12.09 -38.42 24.29
N THR A 451 -11.72 -37.78 23.18
CA THR A 451 -10.42 -37.11 23.06
C THR A 451 -10.35 -35.87 23.96
N PRO A 452 -9.41 -35.76 24.91
CA PRO A 452 -9.33 -34.63 25.82
C PRO A 452 -8.77 -33.38 25.12
N PRO A 453 -9.28 -32.18 25.44
CA PRO A 453 -8.55 -30.95 25.19
C PRO A 453 -7.15 -31.02 25.80
N LYS A 454 -6.14 -30.41 25.18
CA LYS A 454 -4.73 -30.47 25.64
C LYS A 454 -4.58 -30.15 27.14
N VAL A 455 -5.33 -29.18 27.64
CA VAL A 455 -5.32 -28.74 29.05
C VAL A 455 -5.77 -29.83 30.02
N LEU A 456 -6.60 -30.78 29.58
CA LEU A 456 -7.18 -31.83 30.41
C LEU A 456 -6.48 -33.19 30.29
N ARG A 457 -5.36 -33.31 29.57
CA ARG A 457 -4.65 -34.60 29.42
C ARG A 457 -4.25 -35.23 30.76
N LYS A 458 -3.59 -34.45 31.62
CA LYS A 458 -3.21 -34.92 32.97
C LYS A 458 -4.42 -35.33 33.81
N PHE A 459 -5.53 -34.62 33.66
CA PHE A 459 -6.78 -34.96 34.35
C PHE A 459 -7.37 -36.27 33.81
N GLU A 460 -7.37 -36.49 32.49
CA GLU A 460 -7.81 -37.74 31.89
C GLU A 460 -6.96 -38.93 32.34
N GLU A 461 -5.62 -38.77 32.37
CA GLU A 461 -4.69 -39.80 32.84
C GLU A 461 -5.02 -40.24 34.28
N ALA A 462 -5.25 -39.29 35.18
CA ALA A 462 -5.65 -39.56 36.56
C ALA A 462 -6.99 -40.30 36.63
N MET A 463 -7.99 -39.85 35.87
CA MET A 463 -9.32 -40.48 35.83
C MET A 463 -9.27 -41.90 35.28
N LYS A 464 -8.46 -42.17 34.25
CA LYS A 464 -8.23 -43.51 33.71
C LYS A 464 -7.59 -44.42 34.74
N SER A 465 -6.60 -43.93 35.50
CA SER A 465 -5.99 -44.70 36.59
C SER A 465 -7.01 -45.07 37.67
N ILE A 466 -7.86 -44.13 38.09
CA ILE A 466 -8.92 -44.38 39.07
C ILE A 466 -9.90 -45.43 38.54
N TYR A 467 -10.34 -45.28 37.29
CA TYR A 467 -11.25 -46.23 36.63
C TYR A 467 -10.66 -47.64 36.57
N ASN A 468 -9.40 -47.78 36.17
CA ASN A 468 -8.73 -49.08 36.07
C ASN A 468 -8.62 -49.79 37.43
N ARG A 469 -8.36 -49.04 38.51
CA ARG A 469 -8.35 -49.60 39.88
C ARG A 469 -9.73 -50.08 40.31
N TRP A 470 -10.74 -49.27 40.07
CA TRP A 470 -12.14 -49.64 40.35
C TRP A 470 -12.56 -50.87 39.54
N TRP A 471 -12.20 -50.92 38.26
CA TRP A 471 -12.51 -52.04 37.37
C TRP A 471 -11.85 -53.34 37.86
N ALA A 472 -10.54 -53.30 38.15
CA ALA A 472 -9.81 -54.45 38.69
C ALA A 472 -10.40 -54.94 40.02
N TRP A 473 -10.72 -54.02 40.94
CA TRP A 473 -11.37 -54.38 42.20
C TRP A 473 -12.76 -55.01 41.99
N THR A 474 -13.54 -54.48 41.04
CA THR A 474 -14.89 -54.99 40.74
C THR A 474 -14.85 -56.42 40.20
N LEU A 475 -13.79 -56.81 39.49
CA LEU A 475 -13.60 -58.18 39.00
C LEU A 475 -13.20 -59.15 40.13
N ILE A 476 -12.32 -58.74 41.05
CA ILE A 476 -11.78 -59.64 42.07
C ILE A 476 -12.65 -59.74 43.33
N LYS A 477 -13.53 -58.77 43.59
CA LYS A 477 -14.32 -58.73 44.84
C LYS A 477 -15.29 -59.92 45.02
N GLY A 478 -15.64 -60.61 43.94
CA GLY A 478 -16.60 -61.73 43.94
C GLY A 478 -15.95 -63.11 43.97
N LEU A 479 -14.61 -63.19 44.04
CA LEU A 479 -13.90 -64.47 44.03
C LEU A 479 -13.95 -65.14 45.40
N SER A 480 -14.15 -66.46 45.40
CA SER A 480 -14.01 -67.30 46.59
C SER A 480 -12.55 -67.32 47.10
N PRO A 481 -12.30 -67.72 48.36
CA PRO A 481 -10.93 -67.85 48.89
C PRO A 481 -10.04 -68.79 48.07
N GLU A 482 -10.59 -69.86 47.52
CA GLU A 482 -9.86 -70.84 46.68
C GLU A 482 -9.50 -70.26 45.32
N GLU A 483 -10.45 -69.63 44.64
CA GLU A 483 -10.21 -68.92 43.37
C GLU A 483 -9.21 -67.77 43.56
N THR A 484 -9.25 -67.09 44.71
CA THR A 484 -8.29 -66.02 45.03
C THR A 484 -6.86 -66.56 45.13
N LEU A 485 -6.66 -67.72 45.77
CA LEU A 485 -5.36 -68.39 45.83
C LEU A 485 -4.89 -68.81 44.43
N GLN A 486 -5.81 -69.34 43.62
CA GLN A 486 -5.53 -69.72 42.24
C GLN A 486 -5.15 -68.52 41.37
N VAL A 487 -5.90 -67.41 41.45
CA VAL A 487 -5.60 -66.17 40.72
C VAL A 487 -4.25 -65.61 41.15
N ARG A 488 -3.92 -65.63 42.45
CA ARG A 488 -2.58 -65.23 42.93
C ARG A 488 -1.46 -66.09 42.35
N ALA A 489 -1.67 -67.41 42.31
CA ALA A 489 -0.71 -68.34 41.73
C ALA A 489 -0.56 -68.14 40.20
N LYS A 490 -1.68 -67.92 39.49
CA LYS A 490 -1.69 -67.59 38.05
C LYS A 490 -0.99 -66.26 37.77
N VAL A 491 -1.23 -65.23 38.57
CA VAL A 491 -0.54 -63.94 38.48
C VAL A 491 0.96 -64.10 38.76
N ALA A 492 1.35 -64.84 39.79
CA ALA A 492 2.76 -65.09 40.10
C ALA A 492 3.48 -65.87 38.99
N SER A 493 2.80 -66.84 38.38
CA SER A 493 3.30 -67.58 37.22
C SER A 493 3.42 -66.69 35.98
N LEU A 494 2.41 -65.85 35.73
CA LEU A 494 2.45 -64.87 34.63
C LEU A 494 3.57 -63.85 34.85
N GLU A 495 3.78 -63.36 36.07
CA GLU A 495 4.90 -62.45 36.41
C GLU A 495 6.26 -63.12 36.13
N ALA A 496 6.41 -64.41 36.42
CA ALA A 496 7.69 -65.12 36.32
C ALA A 496 7.97 -65.73 34.93
N LEU A 497 6.96 -66.19 34.21
CA LEU A 497 7.13 -67.01 33.00
C LEU A 497 6.63 -66.34 31.70
N LYS A 498 5.90 -65.21 31.78
CA LYS A 498 5.29 -64.58 30.60
C LYS A 498 6.34 -64.16 29.57
N GLY A 499 6.13 -64.59 28.33
CA GLY A 499 7.01 -64.30 27.20
C GLY A 499 8.29 -65.15 27.15
N GLN A 500 8.57 -65.96 28.18
CA GLN A 500 9.77 -66.81 28.26
C GLN A 500 9.45 -68.31 28.10
N ARG A 501 8.16 -68.70 28.24
CA ARG A 501 7.69 -70.08 28.02
C ARG A 501 6.32 -70.07 27.32
N ALA A 502 6.12 -70.97 26.37
CA ALA A 502 4.96 -70.96 25.47
C ALA A 502 3.63 -71.41 26.10
N ASP A 503 3.66 -72.42 26.98
CA ASP A 503 2.46 -72.95 27.65
C ASP A 503 2.58 -72.93 29.18
N LEU A 504 1.71 -72.13 29.78
CA LEU A 504 1.60 -71.92 31.23
C LEU A 504 0.35 -72.61 31.84
N GLY A 505 -0.54 -73.17 31.02
CA GLY A 505 -1.77 -73.81 31.50
C GLY A 505 -2.74 -72.84 32.21
N LEU A 506 -2.84 -71.58 31.79
CA LEU A 506 -3.67 -70.57 32.48
C LEU A 506 -5.18 -70.74 32.29
N GLN A 507 -5.62 -71.38 31.21
CA GLN A 507 -7.04 -71.54 30.85
C GLN A 507 -7.74 -72.66 31.63
N ARG A 508 -6.98 -73.54 32.30
CA ARG A 508 -7.53 -74.66 33.08
C ARG A 508 -7.60 -74.36 34.58
N PRO A 509 -8.38 -75.13 35.36
CA PRO A 509 -8.25 -75.18 36.80
C PRO A 509 -6.86 -75.71 37.21
N TRP A 510 -6.34 -75.22 38.33
CA TRP A 510 -5.07 -75.64 38.92
C TRP A 510 -5.42 -76.38 40.21
N GLU A 511 -5.33 -77.71 40.15
CA GLU A 511 -5.81 -78.62 41.21
C GLU A 511 -4.75 -78.86 42.29
N GLY A 512 -3.46 -78.74 41.95
CA GLY A 512 -2.31 -78.97 42.82
C GLY A 512 -2.07 -80.44 43.17
N ASN A 513 -3.10 -81.23 43.50
CA ASN A 513 -2.94 -82.58 44.05
C ASN A 513 -3.31 -83.70 43.07
N TYR A 514 -2.54 -83.86 41.99
CA TYR A 514 -2.80 -84.80 40.88
C TYR A 514 -2.68 -86.29 41.22
N LYS A 515 -2.51 -86.63 42.50
CA LYS A 515 -2.47 -88.00 43.01
C LYS A 515 -3.74 -88.47 43.67
N ARG A 516 -4.66 -87.55 43.95
CA ARG A 516 -5.97 -87.90 44.49
C ARG A 516 -6.92 -88.45 43.42
N ASP A 517 -6.67 -88.11 42.15
CA ASP A 517 -7.65 -88.32 41.08
C ASP A 517 -7.41 -89.59 40.22
N ASN A 518 -6.36 -90.37 40.50
CA ASN A 518 -6.13 -91.65 39.81
C ASN A 518 -6.73 -92.82 40.61
N PRO A 519 -7.82 -93.48 40.15
CA PRO A 519 -8.60 -94.43 40.93
C PRO A 519 -7.77 -95.58 41.53
N ASP A 520 -6.80 -96.11 40.77
CA ASP A 520 -6.02 -97.29 41.14
C ASP A 520 -4.95 -97.02 42.21
N THR A 521 -4.61 -95.75 42.47
CA THR A 521 -3.49 -95.38 43.37
C THR A 521 -3.86 -94.34 44.43
N ALA A 522 -5.05 -93.74 44.35
CA ALA A 522 -5.50 -92.66 45.22
C ALA A 522 -5.65 -93.08 46.69
N SER A 523 -6.13 -94.30 46.96
CA SER A 523 -6.34 -94.81 48.32
C SER A 523 -5.02 -94.97 49.10
N SER A 524 -4.03 -95.61 48.48
CA SER A 524 -2.69 -95.80 49.07
C SER A 524 -1.96 -94.47 49.27
N PHE A 525 -2.05 -93.55 48.29
CA PHE A 525 -1.42 -92.23 48.40
C PHE A 525 -2.08 -91.35 49.46
N THR A 526 -3.41 -91.36 49.56
CA THR A 526 -4.17 -90.56 50.54
C THR A 526 -3.88 -91.02 51.97
N LEU A 527 -3.73 -92.33 52.19
CA LEU A 527 -3.35 -92.89 53.49
C LEU A 527 -1.96 -92.39 53.91
N VAL A 528 -0.94 -92.56 53.05
CA VAL A 528 0.44 -92.13 53.33
C VAL A 528 0.55 -90.61 53.45
N SER A 529 -0.18 -89.84 52.63
CA SER A 529 -0.22 -88.38 52.72
C SER A 529 -0.82 -87.92 54.06
N SER A 530 -1.88 -88.58 54.54
CA SER A 530 -2.51 -88.29 55.84
C SER A 530 -1.62 -88.67 57.02
N GLU A 531 -0.84 -89.76 56.92
CA GLU A 531 0.17 -90.14 57.91
C GLU A 531 1.32 -89.12 57.97
N LEU A 532 1.84 -88.70 56.82
CA LEU A 532 2.85 -87.65 56.74
C LEU A 532 2.33 -86.31 57.25
N GLN A 533 1.06 -86.01 57.00
CA GLN A 533 0.44 -84.79 57.52
C GLN A 533 0.39 -84.79 59.05
N ARG A 534 0.04 -85.93 59.67
CA ARG A 534 0.08 -86.10 61.13
C ARG A 534 1.51 -86.04 61.68
N LYS A 535 2.47 -86.66 61.01
CA LYS A 535 3.87 -86.73 61.44
C LYS A 535 4.59 -85.37 61.33
N ASP A 536 4.55 -84.75 60.16
CA ASP A 536 5.34 -83.57 59.83
C ASP A 536 4.53 -82.25 59.97
N LYS A 537 3.25 -82.35 60.37
CA LYS A 537 2.34 -81.25 60.73
C LYS A 537 2.25 -80.15 59.66
N PHE A 538 2.19 -80.54 58.39
CA PHE A 538 2.02 -79.60 57.28
C PHE A 538 0.53 -79.28 57.05
N MET A 539 0.20 -78.05 56.68
CA MET A 539 -1.18 -77.58 56.59
C MET A 539 -1.88 -78.02 55.29
N ARG A 540 -1.13 -78.05 54.18
CA ARG A 540 -1.71 -78.42 52.87
C ARG A 540 -0.67 -78.99 51.92
N VAL A 541 -1.16 -79.74 50.96
CA VAL A 541 -0.38 -80.14 49.79
C VAL A 541 -0.40 -79.01 48.78
N LEU A 542 0.77 -78.51 48.38
CA LEU A 542 0.94 -77.48 47.35
C LEU A 542 0.93 -78.10 45.95
N PHE A 543 1.64 -79.21 45.76
CA PHE A 543 1.71 -79.88 44.47
C PHE A 543 2.04 -81.37 44.63
N SER A 544 1.38 -82.27 43.89
CA SER A 544 1.75 -83.68 43.82
C SER A 544 1.67 -84.20 42.39
N CYS A 545 2.62 -85.06 41.97
CA CYS A 545 2.61 -85.67 40.64
C CYS A 545 3.56 -86.88 40.54
N ASN A 546 3.47 -87.64 39.44
CA ASN A 546 4.52 -88.59 39.08
C ASN A 546 5.68 -87.89 38.40
N VAL A 547 6.88 -88.36 38.68
CA VAL A 547 8.11 -87.83 38.11
C VAL A 547 9.04 -88.95 37.66
N ARG A 548 9.73 -88.72 36.54
CA ARG A 548 10.96 -89.43 36.23
C ARG A 548 12.11 -88.69 36.87
N LYS A 549 12.98 -89.39 37.59
CA LYS A 549 14.10 -88.80 38.31
C LYS A 549 15.39 -89.50 37.92
N ILE A 550 16.50 -88.78 37.83
CA ILE A 550 17.84 -89.38 37.77
C ILE A 550 18.41 -89.63 39.18
N ASN A 551 18.87 -90.84 39.45
CA ASN A 551 19.43 -91.25 40.74
C ASN A 551 20.95 -90.97 40.85
N ARG A 552 21.52 -91.24 42.03
CA ARG A 552 22.98 -91.07 42.29
C ARG A 552 23.88 -92.00 41.48
N PHE A 553 23.31 -93.07 40.93
CA PHE A 553 24.00 -94.07 40.10
C PHE A 553 23.76 -93.83 38.61
N HIS A 554 23.30 -92.63 38.23
CA HIS A 554 23.00 -92.23 36.84
C HIS A 554 21.91 -93.05 36.14
N LYS A 555 21.07 -93.76 36.90
CA LYS A 555 19.90 -94.48 36.38
C LYS A 555 18.64 -93.64 36.56
N ALA A 556 17.77 -93.65 35.54
CA ALA A 556 16.47 -93.03 35.62
C ALA A 556 15.48 -93.94 36.36
N GLU A 557 14.69 -93.37 37.26
CA GLU A 557 13.76 -94.09 38.13
C GLU A 557 12.42 -93.35 38.20
N ASP A 558 11.33 -94.11 38.22
CA ASP A 558 9.99 -93.59 38.47
C ASP A 558 9.83 -93.31 39.96
N ARG A 559 9.44 -92.07 40.29
CA ARG A 559 9.16 -91.61 41.65
C ARG A 559 7.87 -90.80 41.66
N ALA A 560 7.31 -90.60 42.84
CA ALA A 560 6.25 -89.62 43.05
C ALA A 560 6.79 -88.44 43.88
N LEU A 561 6.32 -87.24 43.54
CA LEU A 561 6.65 -86.00 44.21
C LEU A 561 5.42 -85.54 45.00
N LEU A 562 5.60 -85.24 46.28
CA LEU A 562 4.61 -84.58 47.11
C LEU A 562 5.26 -83.35 47.74
N ILE A 563 4.77 -82.17 47.40
CA ILE A 563 5.23 -80.90 47.95
C ILE A 563 4.14 -80.38 48.89
N SER A 564 4.46 -80.29 50.17
CA SER A 564 3.64 -79.59 51.15
C SER A 564 4.15 -78.18 51.39
N ASP A 565 3.44 -77.41 52.22
CA ASP A 565 3.89 -76.10 52.72
C ASP A 565 5.19 -76.17 53.54
N ARG A 566 5.66 -77.36 53.95
CA ARG A 566 6.87 -77.53 54.78
C ARG A 566 7.97 -78.37 54.15
N HIS A 567 7.63 -79.37 53.35
CA HIS A 567 8.59 -80.36 52.85
C HIS A 567 8.29 -80.76 51.41
N LEU A 568 9.36 -81.10 50.69
CA LEU A 568 9.34 -81.80 49.43
C LEU A 568 9.67 -83.28 49.71
N TYR A 569 8.69 -84.15 49.50
CA TYR A 569 8.82 -85.59 49.65
C TYR A 569 9.03 -86.26 48.30
N LYS A 570 9.98 -87.19 48.29
CA LYS A 570 10.18 -88.15 47.21
C LYS A 570 9.65 -89.51 47.69
N MET A 571 8.75 -90.10 46.92
CA MET A 571 8.08 -91.35 47.26
C MET A 571 8.36 -92.41 46.20
N ASP A 572 8.27 -93.69 46.59
CA ASP A 572 8.43 -94.83 45.70
C ASP A 572 7.05 -95.44 45.34
N PRO A 573 6.54 -95.24 44.11
CA PRO A 573 5.23 -95.75 43.70
C PRO A 573 5.13 -97.28 43.76
N LEU A 574 6.23 -98.01 43.56
CA LEU A 574 6.24 -99.48 43.59
C LEU A 574 6.13 -100.05 45.00
N LYS A 575 6.45 -99.25 46.03
CA LYS A 575 6.37 -99.62 47.44
C LYS A 575 5.25 -98.87 48.15
N GLN A 576 4.06 -98.85 47.55
CA GLN A 576 2.87 -98.18 48.08
C GLN A 576 3.16 -96.73 48.53
N TYR A 577 3.90 -95.97 47.72
CA TYR A 577 4.25 -94.57 48.00
C TYR A 577 5.04 -94.32 49.29
N LYS A 578 5.78 -95.31 49.79
CA LYS A 578 6.64 -95.14 50.98
C LYS A 578 7.55 -93.92 50.84
N PRO A 579 7.54 -92.97 51.80
CA PRO A 579 8.37 -91.77 51.74
C PRO A 579 9.85 -92.13 51.87
N MET A 580 10.66 -91.58 50.98
CA MET A 580 12.11 -91.61 51.07
C MET A 580 12.62 -90.39 51.85
N LYS A 581 13.91 -90.07 51.74
CA LYS A 581 14.50 -88.85 52.30
C LYS A 581 13.72 -87.60 51.84
N SER A 582 13.14 -86.86 52.78
CA SER A 582 12.46 -85.58 52.56
C SER A 582 13.46 -84.42 52.49
N ILE A 583 13.08 -83.36 51.78
CA ILE A 583 13.83 -82.11 51.69
C ILE A 583 12.95 -81.03 52.32
N PRO A 584 13.35 -80.40 53.44
CA PRO A 584 12.60 -79.26 53.96
C PRO A 584 12.51 -78.14 52.93
N LEU A 585 11.32 -77.55 52.76
CA LEU A 585 11.08 -76.52 51.74
C LEU A 585 11.92 -75.26 51.98
N TYR A 586 12.39 -75.03 53.22
CA TYR A 586 13.34 -73.96 53.52
C TYR A 586 14.73 -74.16 52.90
N ASN A 587 15.08 -75.40 52.51
CA ASN A 587 16.33 -75.72 51.83
C ASN A 587 16.24 -75.55 50.31
N VAL A 588 15.04 -75.37 49.74
CA VAL A 588 14.88 -75.07 48.31
C VAL A 588 15.14 -73.58 48.08
N THR A 589 16.17 -73.26 47.30
CA THR A 589 16.62 -71.89 47.02
C THR A 589 16.06 -71.34 45.71
N GLY A 590 15.77 -72.24 44.76
CA GLY A 590 15.24 -71.86 43.46
C GLY A 590 14.73 -73.04 42.65
N LEU A 591 14.10 -72.70 41.52
CA LEU A 591 13.62 -73.62 40.50
C LEU A 591 14.22 -73.22 39.16
N SER A 592 14.78 -74.18 38.43
CA SER A 592 15.09 -73.98 37.02
C SER A 592 14.17 -74.83 36.16
N VAL A 593 13.63 -74.21 35.12
CA VAL A 593 12.77 -74.86 34.12
C VAL A 593 13.30 -74.53 32.73
N SER A 594 12.99 -75.39 31.77
CA SER A 594 13.29 -75.17 30.36
C SER A 594 12.31 -74.15 29.73
N PRO A 595 12.67 -73.50 28.61
CA PRO A 595 11.74 -72.67 27.83
C PRO A 595 10.75 -73.48 26.98
N GLY A 596 10.99 -74.80 26.81
CA GLY A 596 10.23 -75.69 25.95
C GLY A 596 8.86 -76.12 26.52
N LYS A 597 8.19 -77.04 25.80
CA LYS A 597 6.96 -77.70 26.26
C LYS A 597 7.22 -78.90 27.16
N ASP A 598 8.47 -79.26 27.39
CA ASP A 598 8.87 -80.37 28.25
C ASP A 598 8.58 -80.08 29.73
N GLN A 599 8.49 -81.12 30.55
CA GLN A 599 8.12 -81.00 31.95
C GLN A 599 9.36 -81.06 32.87
N LEU A 600 10.52 -80.60 32.40
CA LEU A 600 11.76 -80.61 33.19
C LEU A 600 11.72 -79.53 34.28
N VAL A 601 12.00 -79.95 35.51
CA VAL A 601 12.16 -79.08 36.67
C VAL A 601 13.41 -79.49 37.44
N VAL A 602 14.24 -78.51 37.78
CA VAL A 602 15.34 -78.67 38.72
C VAL A 602 15.05 -77.87 39.97
N PHE A 603 14.92 -78.55 41.10
CA PHE A 603 14.85 -77.90 42.41
C PHE A 603 16.27 -77.71 42.93
N HIS A 604 16.68 -76.46 43.11
CA HIS A 604 17.98 -76.11 43.68
C HIS A 604 17.92 -76.14 45.20
N THR A 605 18.88 -76.83 45.82
CA THR A 605 18.95 -76.96 47.28
C THR A 605 20.20 -76.31 47.87
N LYS A 606 20.10 -75.82 49.11
CA LYS A 606 21.24 -75.21 49.83
C LYS A 606 22.45 -76.13 49.97
N ASP A 607 22.23 -77.44 50.06
CA ASP A 607 23.27 -78.45 50.22
C ASP A 607 23.91 -78.91 48.89
N SER A 608 23.62 -78.22 47.77
CA SER A 608 24.14 -78.55 46.44
C SER A 608 23.83 -80.00 46.01
N ARG A 609 22.64 -80.50 46.41
CA ARG A 609 22.10 -81.81 46.05
C ARG A 609 20.75 -81.63 45.36
N ASP A 610 20.82 -81.00 44.19
CA ASP A 610 19.66 -80.60 43.42
C ASP A 610 18.82 -81.81 43.01
N LEU A 611 17.51 -81.60 42.99
CA LEU A 611 16.56 -82.61 42.56
C LEU A 611 16.15 -82.32 41.11
N VAL A 612 16.71 -83.10 40.19
CA VAL A 612 16.36 -83.08 38.76
C VAL A 612 15.22 -84.06 38.51
N VAL A 613 14.08 -83.56 38.03
CA VAL A 613 12.88 -84.34 37.75
C VAL A 613 12.21 -83.90 36.45
N CYS A 614 11.60 -84.83 35.73
CA CYS A 614 10.65 -84.55 34.66
C CYS A 614 9.26 -84.96 35.14
N LEU A 615 8.28 -84.06 35.12
CA LEU A 615 6.91 -84.42 35.49
C LEU A 615 6.32 -85.36 34.42
N GLN A 616 5.61 -86.42 34.84
CA GLN A 616 5.14 -87.49 33.95
C GLN A 616 3.77 -88.05 34.34
N ARG A 617 3.19 -88.82 33.40
CA ARG A 617 1.89 -89.50 33.51
C ARG A 617 0.76 -88.52 33.86
N MET A 618 0.68 -87.43 33.08
CA MET A 618 -0.38 -86.43 33.20
C MET A 618 -1.65 -86.92 32.51
N VAL A 619 -2.80 -86.70 33.14
CA VAL A 619 -4.11 -86.86 32.52
C VAL A 619 -4.76 -85.47 32.53
N PRO A 620 -5.09 -84.87 31.36
CA PRO A 620 -4.75 -85.28 29.99
C PRO A 620 -3.25 -85.18 29.66
N ALA A 621 -2.77 -85.96 28.69
CA ALA A 621 -1.34 -86.14 28.41
C ALA A 621 -0.61 -84.91 27.82
N ASN A 622 -1.33 -83.91 27.30
CA ASN A 622 -0.77 -82.79 26.54
C ASN A 622 -0.71 -81.45 27.30
N GLU A 623 -0.94 -81.43 28.62
CA GLU A 623 -0.98 -80.18 29.39
C GLU A 623 0.31 -79.89 30.18
N SER A 624 0.82 -78.66 30.09
CA SER A 624 1.90 -78.15 30.94
C SER A 624 1.45 -78.01 32.40
N ARG A 625 2.12 -78.72 33.32
CA ARG A 625 1.93 -78.54 34.78
C ARG A 625 3.02 -77.65 35.41
N ILE A 626 4.00 -77.24 34.61
CA ILE A 626 5.10 -76.37 35.04
C ILE A 626 4.61 -75.00 35.50
N GLY A 627 3.70 -74.37 34.73
CA GLY A 627 3.16 -73.05 35.06
C GLY A 627 2.46 -73.02 36.42
N GLU A 628 1.76 -74.09 36.75
CA GLU A 628 1.10 -74.26 38.05
C GLU A 628 2.09 -74.59 39.17
N LEU A 629 3.00 -75.53 38.97
CA LEU A 629 4.02 -75.85 39.99
C LEU A 629 4.81 -74.59 40.39
N VAL A 630 5.28 -73.83 39.39
CA VAL A 630 6.02 -72.58 39.60
C VAL A 630 5.12 -71.52 40.24
N GLY A 631 3.91 -71.33 39.73
CA GLY A 631 2.96 -70.33 40.26
C GLY A 631 2.55 -70.60 41.71
N THR A 632 2.26 -71.86 42.05
CA THR A 632 1.86 -72.26 43.40
C THR A 632 3.03 -72.13 44.38
N LEU A 633 4.24 -72.52 43.99
CA LEU A 633 5.44 -72.33 44.81
C LEU A 633 5.80 -70.86 44.98
N LEU A 634 5.79 -70.06 43.92
CA LEU A 634 6.03 -68.62 44.01
C LEU A 634 5.00 -67.91 44.89
N SER A 635 3.72 -68.24 44.74
CA SER A 635 2.64 -67.71 45.57
C SER A 635 2.84 -68.07 47.05
N HIS A 636 3.21 -69.32 47.33
CA HIS A 636 3.52 -69.80 48.68
C HIS A 636 4.72 -69.07 49.29
N PHE A 637 5.86 -69.00 48.59
CA PHE A 637 7.05 -68.30 49.08
C PHE A 637 6.81 -66.79 49.26
N LYS A 638 6.05 -66.15 48.35
CA LYS A 638 5.63 -64.75 48.47
C LYS A 638 4.75 -64.53 49.72
N SER A 639 3.90 -65.50 50.07
CA SER A 639 3.11 -65.47 51.31
C SER A 639 3.95 -65.62 52.58
N GLU A 640 5.05 -66.38 52.52
CA GLU A 640 6.04 -66.50 53.61
C GLU A 640 7.06 -65.36 53.65
N LYS A 641 6.94 -64.34 52.78
CA LYS A 641 7.95 -63.27 52.58
C LYS A 641 9.34 -63.79 52.23
N ARG A 642 9.43 -64.97 51.61
CA ARG A 642 10.68 -65.59 51.14
C ARG A 642 10.79 -65.46 49.63
N LYS A 643 12.00 -65.25 49.13
CA LYS A 643 12.26 -65.22 47.68
C LYS A 643 12.60 -66.62 47.19
N LEU A 644 11.92 -67.08 46.16
CA LEU A 644 12.25 -68.28 45.40
C LEU A 644 12.73 -67.81 44.02
N GLN A 645 13.99 -68.11 43.67
CA GLN A 645 14.52 -67.76 42.35
C GLN A 645 13.95 -68.71 41.30
N VAL A 646 13.45 -68.19 40.18
CA VAL A 646 12.97 -69.00 39.06
C VAL A 646 13.78 -68.63 37.82
N ASN A 647 14.52 -69.60 37.28
CA ASN A 647 15.36 -69.42 36.11
C ASN A 647 14.79 -70.22 34.94
N ILE A 648 14.63 -69.58 33.78
CA ILE A 648 14.23 -70.27 32.54
C ILE A 648 15.45 -70.35 31.64
N THR A 649 16.05 -71.53 31.53
CA THR A 649 17.32 -71.74 30.79
C THR A 649 17.37 -73.12 30.16
N SER A 650 18.12 -73.28 29.08
CA SER A 650 18.51 -74.56 28.48
C SER A 650 19.89 -74.36 27.84
N PRO A 651 20.96 -75.07 28.24
CA PRO A 651 21.01 -76.12 29.27
C PRO A 651 20.78 -75.60 30.69
N ILE A 652 20.10 -76.39 31.54
CA ILE A 652 19.94 -76.09 32.97
C ILE A 652 21.18 -76.54 33.73
N GLN A 653 21.82 -75.65 34.50
CA GLN A 653 22.93 -76.01 35.39
C GLN A 653 22.39 -76.54 36.72
N CYS A 654 22.92 -77.66 37.22
CA CYS A 654 22.53 -78.23 38.51
C CYS A 654 23.71 -78.92 39.22
N SER A 655 23.57 -79.20 40.52
CA SER A 655 24.56 -79.93 41.31
C SER A 655 24.03 -81.29 41.77
N MET A 656 24.63 -82.37 41.30
CA MET A 656 24.29 -83.74 41.69
C MET A 656 25.41 -84.32 42.56
N ASN A 657 25.11 -84.62 43.83
CA ASN A 657 26.08 -85.09 44.83
C ASN A 657 27.30 -84.16 44.99
N GLY A 658 27.10 -82.84 44.94
CA GLY A 658 28.17 -81.84 45.06
C GLY A 658 29.01 -81.62 43.79
N ARG A 659 28.71 -82.31 42.67
CA ARG A 659 29.34 -82.07 41.37
C ARG A 659 28.41 -81.28 40.45
N LYS A 660 28.93 -80.21 39.84
CA LYS A 660 28.21 -79.42 38.83
C LYS A 660 28.04 -80.24 37.54
N CYS A 661 26.82 -80.26 37.01
CA CYS A 661 26.46 -80.91 35.75
C CYS A 661 25.39 -80.09 35.02
N THR A 662 25.20 -80.32 33.73
CA THR A 662 24.13 -79.70 32.94
C THR A 662 23.04 -80.70 32.58
N VAL A 663 21.80 -80.23 32.49
CA VAL A 663 20.66 -80.99 31.97
C VAL A 663 20.17 -80.31 30.69
N VAL A 664 20.25 -81.03 29.57
CA VAL A 664 19.77 -80.58 28.26
C VAL A 664 18.50 -81.37 27.91
N VAL A 665 17.53 -80.70 27.29
CA VAL A 665 16.35 -81.36 26.72
C VAL A 665 16.60 -81.59 25.24
N GLU A 666 16.52 -82.84 24.78
CA GLU A 666 16.69 -83.19 23.37
C GLU A 666 15.50 -84.02 22.88
N PRO A 667 14.86 -83.65 21.75
CA PRO A 667 13.82 -84.48 21.13
C PRO A 667 14.44 -85.71 20.45
N LYS A 668 13.84 -86.89 20.63
CA LYS A 668 14.22 -88.14 19.93
C LYS A 668 13.02 -88.79 19.26
N ILE A 669 13.19 -89.19 17.99
CA ILE A 669 12.13 -89.73 17.11
C ILE A 669 11.56 -91.07 17.63
N ASN A 670 12.38 -91.91 18.27
CA ASN A 670 11.97 -93.25 18.75
C ASN A 670 11.71 -93.30 20.28
N GLN A 671 11.44 -92.16 20.92
CA GLN A 671 11.22 -92.08 22.38
C GLN A 671 9.73 -91.89 22.70
N SER A 672 9.06 -92.89 23.27
CA SER A 672 7.63 -92.80 23.63
C SER A 672 7.34 -92.02 24.91
N HIS A 673 8.27 -92.06 25.88
CA HIS A 673 8.15 -91.38 27.17
C HIS A 673 9.45 -90.68 27.55
N PRO A 674 9.42 -89.52 28.24
CA PRO A 674 10.65 -88.83 28.59
C PRO A 674 11.60 -89.70 29.44
N ASP A 675 12.88 -89.75 29.11
CA ASP A 675 13.84 -90.50 29.93
C ASP A 675 15.22 -89.83 30.00
N PHE A 676 15.93 -90.07 31.11
CA PHE A 676 17.25 -89.47 31.35
C PHE A 676 18.36 -90.40 30.88
N THR A 677 19.30 -89.85 30.12
CA THR A 677 20.54 -90.53 29.71
C THR A 677 21.76 -89.72 30.14
N LYS A 678 22.88 -90.40 30.43
CA LYS A 678 24.14 -89.75 30.83
C LYS A 678 24.89 -89.22 29.60
N SER A 679 25.36 -87.98 29.68
CA SER A 679 26.19 -87.31 28.65
C SER A 679 27.54 -86.87 29.24
N ARG A 680 28.50 -86.48 28.39
CA ARG A 680 29.85 -86.04 28.81
C ARG A 680 29.81 -84.84 29.77
N ALA A 681 28.88 -83.90 29.56
CA ALA A 681 28.74 -82.68 30.37
C ALA A 681 27.69 -82.79 31.50
N GLY A 682 26.93 -83.89 31.56
CA GLY A 682 25.84 -84.05 32.52
C GLY A 682 24.79 -85.07 32.07
N TYR A 683 23.55 -84.61 31.84
CA TYR A 683 22.41 -85.46 31.53
C TYR A 683 21.58 -84.91 30.37
N ILE A 684 21.03 -85.81 29.56
CA ILE A 684 20.10 -85.48 28.48
C ILE A 684 18.74 -86.05 28.88
N LEU A 685 17.73 -85.19 28.98
CA LEU A 685 16.33 -85.60 29.00
C LEU A 685 15.88 -85.79 27.54
N ALA A 686 15.80 -87.05 27.10
CA ALA A 686 15.20 -87.39 25.83
C ALA A 686 13.70 -87.24 25.95
N VAL A 687 13.08 -86.32 25.20
CA VAL A 687 11.63 -86.15 25.12
C VAL A 687 11.11 -86.68 23.78
N PRO A 688 9.83 -87.10 23.69
CA PRO A 688 9.23 -87.45 22.42
C PRO A 688 9.42 -86.30 21.41
N GLY A 689 10.12 -86.59 20.31
CA GLY A 689 10.21 -85.68 19.18
C GLY A 689 8.97 -85.85 18.31
N ASN A 690 8.39 -84.73 17.86
CA ASN A 690 7.40 -84.76 16.79
C ASN A 690 8.08 -85.08 15.45
#